data_AF-A0A5J9WJM7-F1
#
_entry.id   AF-A0A5J9WJM7-F1
#
_cell.length_a   1.000
_cell.length_b   1.000
_cell.length_c   1.000
_cell.angle_alpha   90.00
_cell.angle_beta   90.00
_cell.angle_gamma   90.00
#
_symmetry.space_group_name_H-M   'P 1'
#
loop_
_entity.id
_entity.type
_entity.pdbx_description
1 polymer ?
#
loop_
_entity_poly.entity_id
_entity_poly.type
_entity_poly.pdbx_seq_one_letter_code
_entity_poly.pdbx_strand_id
1 'polypeptide(L)'
;MSQLNRPCGMGRLQQHHRSRSASSFARSTSDATAAADFDARSLGSTATVAAEAVECPFGCVDGLGRAELREAAYEVFFMSCRAGAGGGRGGGGGAGGLNYYPASGEGGGDGGSPTIGAGPRGGTGMSVVSSRVKRALGLRARRSSQPTTVRSSLNPASAPGSPGRVRAVREQQQAAPGSPGRPRRPMTSAEIMRQQMRVTEQSDARLRKTLMRTLVGQVGRKADTIILPLELLRQLKLTDFADSGEHHQWQRRQFRLLEAGLILHPSLPLDRHSPAVLRFREIMHAADARAIDTGKASDTLRALCDAVLALAWRSPPGTGPPGEACHWADGYPLNVLLYVSLLQAIFDRRDETVVLDEVDELLELMTRTWATLGVNKMVHNVCLAWVLFQQYVATGQVQPDLAGAAVTMLAEVAADVEPGCRDLVYLRALSSALAAIHDWSEKQLLDYHERYGKCVAGVGTEALDSAMSLVLSTSKIFAENLPGMGIITSADIDGSGVESFEGGRVDYYVRCSMKNAFTKILENELGQGNSMIIDGDDEPSEILARLAKDTEQLALFERDNFSPVLMRWHPFPGAAAVVTLHSCFGVVLKQYLAKATSLTNELVHVLHAAGRLEKALLQMVVEDAADTDDGGRSVVREMVPYEVESTVARFLKTWVEERLREAKECVTRAKDTESWIPKSKNEPYAQSAVALMKLAKATVDEFFGIPVSARDDMVQDLADGLGAIFQEYISFLASCGTKQSYLPSLPTLTRCNQDSKILRLWKRAATPCRNPVSPRCGVSHGQSFSSTGGHNPRPSTSRGTQRLYVRLNTLHYLLSHIQALDKSLSFFSGGRCASPASSANRRLAPPSYFDHARSAAQSAIARVAEVAAYRLIFLDSHHSFYDGLYAGGVTDARIRPALRTLKQNMSLLVSVLVDRAQPVAVREVMKASFQAFLIVLLAGGSDRSFTVEDHAMVEEDFRSLKRAFCTRGEGLVAEDVVEAEAQAAEGVVALMAQTAEQLVEEFGIATCESTGACSSGQRIPMPPTTRRWSRTDPNTIIRVLCYRDDEAASHFLKRAFQLPKRR
;
A
#
# COMPACT_ATOMS: atom_id res chain seq x y z
N MET A 1 -23.71 -29.56 30.00
CA MET A 1 -22.78 -28.41 30.14
C MET A 1 -21.72 -28.53 29.05
N SER A 2 -21.28 -27.38 28.48
CA SER A 2 -20.05 -27.17 27.66
C SER A 2 -19.62 -28.29 26.67
N GLN A 3 -19.86 -28.23 25.36
CA GLN A 3 -19.33 -27.30 24.30
C GLN A 3 -17.80 -27.31 24.06
N LEU A 4 -17.44 -27.59 22.79
CA LEU A 4 -16.33 -27.04 21.99
C LEU A 4 -14.87 -27.40 22.41
N ASN A 5 -13.85 -27.45 21.55
CA ASN A 5 -13.73 -27.04 20.13
C ASN A 5 -12.55 -27.76 19.41
N ARG A 6 -12.68 -28.16 18.13
CA ARG A 6 -11.57 -28.35 17.14
C ARG A 6 -12.12 -28.74 15.73
N PRO A 7 -11.36 -28.58 14.62
CA PRO A 7 -11.63 -27.49 13.68
C PRO A 7 -12.04 -27.96 12.27
N CYS A 8 -12.67 -27.06 11.49
CA CYS A 8 -13.05 -27.31 10.10
C CYS A 8 -12.55 -26.23 9.12
N GLY A 9 -11.88 -26.67 8.05
CA GLY A 9 -12.10 -26.20 6.68
C GLY A 9 -11.65 -24.79 6.27
N MET A 10 -10.43 -24.68 5.74
CA MET A 10 -10.09 -23.57 4.83
C MET A 10 -10.86 -23.73 3.50
N GLY A 11 -11.81 -22.82 3.24
CA GLY A 11 -12.43 -22.65 1.92
C GLY A 11 -11.69 -21.60 1.10
N ARG A 12 -11.20 -21.95 -0.09
CA ARG A 12 -10.67 -20.98 -1.06
C ARG A 12 -11.81 -20.13 -1.63
N LEU A 13 -11.71 -18.80 -1.51
CA LEU A 13 -12.51 -17.85 -2.30
C LEU A 13 -11.63 -17.14 -3.32
N GLN A 14 -11.56 -17.69 -4.52
CA GLN A 14 -11.23 -16.91 -5.72
C GLN A 14 -12.54 -16.30 -6.24
N GLN A 15 -12.67 -14.97 -6.19
CA GLN A 15 -13.74 -14.27 -6.90
C GLN A 15 -13.17 -13.50 -8.09
N HIS A 16 -13.47 -13.99 -9.29
CA HIS A 16 -13.27 -13.24 -10.52
C HIS A 16 -14.34 -12.16 -10.64
N HIS A 17 -13.97 -10.88 -10.49
CA HIS A 17 -14.80 -9.79 -10.99
C HIS A 17 -14.74 -9.74 -12.52
N ARG A 18 -15.70 -10.41 -13.17
CA ARG A 18 -16.08 -10.12 -14.56
C ARG A 18 -17.19 -9.10 -14.57
N SER A 19 -16.94 -7.96 -15.21
CA SER A 19 -17.97 -6.94 -15.49
C SER A 19 -19.17 -7.58 -16.20
N ARG A 20 -20.36 -7.46 -15.62
CA ARG A 20 -21.63 -7.79 -16.29
C ARG A 20 -22.33 -6.50 -16.68
N SER A 21 -22.18 -6.12 -17.94
CA SER A 21 -23.01 -5.11 -18.58
C SER A 21 -24.48 -5.55 -18.53
N ALA A 22 -25.35 -4.72 -17.95
CA ALA A 22 -26.78 -4.97 -17.92
C ALA A 22 -27.44 -4.52 -19.23
N SER A 23 -27.48 -5.40 -20.22
CA SER A 23 -28.29 -5.21 -21.43
C SER A 23 -29.66 -5.89 -21.25
N SER A 24 -30.72 -5.11 -21.01
CA SER A 24 -32.11 -5.58 -21.13
C SER A 24 -32.84 -4.83 -22.25
N PHE A 25 -32.67 -5.37 -23.46
CA PHE A 25 -33.45 -5.15 -24.68
C PHE A 25 -34.50 -4.03 -24.69
N ALA A 26 -34.13 -2.92 -25.35
CA ALA A 26 -35.09 -2.11 -26.08
C ALA A 26 -35.83 -2.97 -27.13
N ARG A 27 -37.12 -2.67 -27.35
CA ARG A 27 -37.88 -3.18 -28.49
C ARG A 27 -37.94 -2.09 -29.56
N SER A 28 -37.66 -2.50 -30.79
CA SER A 28 -37.55 -1.65 -31.98
C SER A 28 -38.81 -0.87 -32.33
N THR A 29 -38.64 0.42 -32.61
CA THR A 29 -39.35 1.13 -33.69
C THR A 29 -38.32 1.96 -34.47
N SER A 30 -38.03 1.55 -35.69
CA SER A 30 -37.23 2.29 -36.66
C SER A 30 -38.08 3.34 -37.40
N ASP A 31 -37.41 4.18 -38.19
CA ASP A 31 -37.94 5.10 -39.20
C ASP A 31 -38.54 6.43 -38.70
N ALA A 32 -37.64 7.42 -38.48
CA ALA A 32 -37.87 8.82 -38.87
C ALA A 32 -36.54 9.61 -38.90
N THR A 33 -35.81 9.57 -40.01
CA THR A 33 -34.69 10.50 -40.25
C THR A 33 -35.22 11.87 -40.68
N ALA A 34 -35.09 12.89 -39.84
CA ALA A 34 -35.24 14.30 -40.23
C ALA A 34 -34.35 15.21 -39.35
N ALA A 35 -33.73 16.21 -39.98
CA ALA A 35 -32.69 17.07 -39.42
C ALA A 35 -33.09 17.79 -38.12
N ALA A 36 -32.16 17.82 -37.16
CA ALA A 36 -32.12 18.84 -36.11
C ALA A 36 -31.09 19.90 -36.52
N ASP A 37 -31.55 21.07 -36.96
CA ASP A 37 -30.67 22.18 -37.32
C ASP A 37 -29.95 22.73 -36.08
N PHE A 38 -28.63 22.59 -36.08
CA PHE A 38 -27.74 23.14 -35.06
C PHE A 38 -27.36 24.58 -35.45
N ASP A 39 -28.09 25.55 -34.93
CA ASP A 39 -27.78 26.98 -35.14
C ASP A 39 -26.63 27.43 -34.21
N ALA A 40 -25.42 26.92 -34.50
CA ALA A 40 -24.19 27.15 -33.76
C ALA A 40 -23.15 27.88 -34.63
N ARG A 41 -23.41 29.15 -34.98
CA ARG A 41 -22.43 30.04 -35.64
C ARG A 41 -22.73 31.52 -35.42
N SER A 42 -22.14 32.11 -34.37
CA SER A 42 -21.43 33.42 -34.44
C SER A 42 -21.02 33.88 -33.04
N LEU A 43 -19.73 33.73 -32.70
CA LEU A 43 -18.84 34.72 -32.10
C LEU A 43 -17.49 34.03 -31.79
N GLY A 44 -16.39 34.75 -31.96
CA GLY A 44 -15.06 34.15 -32.07
C GLY A 44 -14.25 34.08 -30.78
N SER A 45 -13.46 33.00 -30.67
CA SER A 45 -12.15 32.93 -30.01
C SER A 45 -11.99 33.52 -28.58
N THR A 46 -12.44 32.76 -27.58
CA THR A 46 -11.63 32.33 -26.43
C THR A 46 -12.20 31.03 -25.90
N ALA A 47 -11.36 30.04 -25.59
CA ALA A 47 -11.81 28.71 -25.16
C ALA A 47 -12.26 28.73 -23.69
N THR A 48 -13.55 28.94 -23.44
CA THR A 48 -14.20 28.63 -22.16
C THR A 48 -14.75 27.21 -22.20
N VAL A 49 -14.57 26.45 -21.11
CA VAL A 49 -15.11 25.10 -20.93
C VAL A 49 -16.61 25.08 -21.22
N ALA A 50 -17.08 24.14 -22.04
CA ALA A 50 -18.49 24.00 -22.32
C ALA A 50 -19.23 23.57 -21.04
N ALA A 51 -20.13 24.41 -20.54
CA ALA A 51 -20.88 24.13 -19.32
C ALA A 51 -21.75 22.87 -19.48
N GLU A 52 -21.72 21.98 -18.48
CA GLU A 52 -22.61 20.81 -18.41
C GLU A 52 -24.08 21.29 -18.37
N ALA A 53 -24.81 21.10 -19.45
CA ALA A 53 -26.21 21.50 -19.52
C ALA A 53 -27.09 20.51 -18.73
N VAL A 54 -27.61 20.92 -17.57
CA VAL A 54 -28.55 20.09 -16.80
C VAL A 54 -29.87 19.95 -17.56
N GLU A 55 -30.34 18.70 -17.71
CA GLU A 55 -31.61 18.39 -18.33
C GLU A 55 -32.80 18.87 -17.49
N CYS A 56 -33.95 19.10 -18.13
CA CYS A 56 -35.15 19.58 -17.44
C CYS A 56 -35.83 18.40 -16.70
N PRO A 57 -35.97 18.45 -15.36
CA PRO A 57 -36.52 17.34 -14.57
C PRO A 57 -37.98 17.06 -14.87
N PHE A 58 -38.70 18.06 -15.39
CA PHE A 58 -40.12 17.95 -15.68
C PHE A 58 -40.42 17.15 -16.96
N GLY A 59 -39.39 16.70 -17.67
CA GLY A 59 -39.51 15.94 -18.93
C GLY A 59 -39.64 16.84 -20.16
N CYS A 60 -40.18 16.28 -21.24
CA CYS A 60 -40.42 16.95 -22.51
C CYS A 60 -41.84 16.68 -23.02
N VAL A 61 -42.23 17.37 -24.09
CA VAL A 61 -43.48 17.14 -24.82
C VAL A 61 -43.13 16.83 -26.27
N ASP A 62 -43.52 15.65 -26.75
CA ASP A 62 -43.20 15.20 -28.09
C ASP A 62 -43.75 16.16 -29.16
N GLY A 63 -42.88 16.56 -30.10
CA GLY A 63 -43.24 17.49 -31.18
C GLY A 63 -43.39 18.96 -30.75
N LEU A 64 -42.93 19.37 -29.56
CA LEU A 64 -42.81 20.78 -29.16
C LEU A 64 -41.40 21.14 -28.65
N GLY A 65 -40.72 22.03 -29.37
CA GLY A 65 -39.40 22.54 -29.01
C GLY A 65 -39.41 23.63 -27.93
N ARG A 66 -38.25 23.90 -27.32
CA ARG A 66 -38.09 24.95 -26.28
C ARG A 66 -38.54 26.33 -26.75
N ALA A 67 -38.38 26.66 -28.03
CA ALA A 67 -38.84 27.93 -28.61
C ALA A 67 -40.38 28.01 -28.72
N GLU A 68 -41.02 26.90 -29.09
CA GLU A 68 -42.47 26.81 -29.30
C GLU A 68 -43.24 26.81 -27.97
N LEU A 69 -42.68 26.15 -26.94
CA LEU A 69 -43.16 26.21 -25.56
C LEU A 69 -43.01 27.62 -24.98
N ARG A 70 -41.89 28.32 -25.27
CA ARG A 70 -41.70 29.71 -24.86
C ARG A 70 -42.72 30.65 -25.52
N GLU A 71 -42.96 30.52 -26.83
CA GLU A 71 -44.01 31.33 -27.47
C GLU A 71 -45.41 30.99 -26.93
N ALA A 72 -45.71 29.71 -26.68
CA ALA A 72 -46.99 29.29 -26.08
C ALA A 72 -47.19 29.85 -24.66
N ALA A 73 -46.14 29.83 -23.86
CA ALA A 73 -46.13 30.39 -22.51
C ALA A 73 -46.42 31.91 -22.54
N TYR A 74 -45.81 32.65 -23.46
CA TYR A 74 -46.11 34.07 -23.67
C TYR A 74 -47.56 34.30 -24.14
N GLU A 75 -48.06 33.47 -25.06
CA GLU A 75 -49.45 33.55 -25.54
C GLU A 75 -50.44 33.39 -24.39
N VAL A 76 -50.25 32.38 -23.52
CA VAL A 76 -51.06 32.17 -22.30
C VAL A 76 -50.94 33.35 -21.34
N PHE A 77 -49.71 33.80 -21.04
CA PHE A 77 -49.46 34.98 -20.18
C PHE A 77 -50.19 36.23 -20.65
N PHE A 78 -50.11 36.55 -21.95
CA PHE A 78 -50.73 37.73 -22.52
C PHE A 78 -52.26 37.66 -22.50
N MET A 79 -52.83 36.47 -22.73
CA MET A 79 -54.26 36.20 -22.59
C MET A 79 -54.73 36.40 -21.14
N SER A 80 -54.07 35.74 -20.18
CA SER A 80 -54.40 35.82 -18.75
C SER A 80 -54.28 37.23 -18.18
N CYS A 81 -53.24 37.98 -18.59
CA CYS A 81 -53.05 39.37 -18.14
C CYS A 81 -54.18 40.32 -18.57
N ARG A 82 -54.90 40.01 -19.67
CA ARG A 82 -56.00 40.83 -20.20
C ARG A 82 -57.35 40.47 -19.63
N ALA A 83 -57.68 39.19 -19.48
CA ALA A 83 -58.98 38.77 -18.94
C ALA A 83 -59.20 39.28 -17.51
N GLY A 84 -58.13 39.40 -16.71
CA GLY A 84 -58.20 39.95 -15.35
C GLY A 84 -58.40 41.47 -15.24
N ALA A 85 -58.33 42.24 -16.34
CA ALA A 85 -58.42 43.71 -16.29
C ALA A 85 -59.85 44.26 -16.09
N GLY A 86 -60.86 43.39 -15.99
CA GLY A 86 -62.29 43.76 -16.04
C GLY A 86 -63.10 43.59 -14.75
N GLY A 87 -62.51 43.19 -13.61
CA GLY A 87 -63.28 42.89 -12.39
C GLY A 87 -62.56 43.23 -11.09
N GLY A 88 -63.04 44.26 -10.39
CA GLY A 88 -62.53 44.62 -9.05
C GLY A 88 -62.86 46.05 -8.61
N ARG A 89 -64.07 46.30 -8.10
CA ARG A 89 -64.36 47.49 -7.28
C ARG A 89 -64.17 47.12 -5.79
N GLY A 90 -63.15 47.68 -5.14
CA GLY A 90 -63.04 47.67 -3.68
C GLY A 90 -61.61 47.60 -3.14
N GLY A 91 -61.05 48.74 -2.71
CA GLY A 91 -59.95 48.76 -1.72
C GLY A 91 -58.52 49.07 -2.22
N GLY A 92 -58.25 50.35 -2.51
CA GLY A 92 -56.98 51.04 -2.16
C GLY A 92 -55.63 50.58 -2.77
N GLY A 93 -55.04 51.44 -3.62
CA GLY A 93 -53.62 51.36 -4.02
C GLY A 93 -53.45 51.23 -5.53
N GLY A 94 -53.03 52.30 -6.21
CA GLY A 94 -53.00 52.35 -7.68
C GLY A 94 -51.70 51.83 -8.31
N ALA A 95 -51.82 50.96 -9.32
CA ALA A 95 -50.73 50.63 -10.24
C ALA A 95 -51.24 50.36 -11.68
N GLY A 96 -50.68 51.08 -12.65
CA GLY A 96 -50.47 50.66 -14.05
C GLY A 96 -51.58 49.92 -14.82
N GLY A 97 -52.70 50.57 -15.14
CA GLY A 97 -53.56 50.10 -16.23
C GLY A 97 -52.85 50.18 -17.60
N LEU A 98 -53.05 49.18 -18.47
CA LEU A 98 -52.50 49.11 -19.83
C LEU A 98 -53.16 50.14 -20.79
N ASN A 99 -52.90 51.44 -20.58
CA ASN A 99 -53.40 52.50 -21.45
C ASN A 99 -52.64 52.55 -22.78
N TYR A 100 -53.34 52.17 -23.86
CA TYR A 100 -52.86 52.23 -25.23
C TYR A 100 -53.51 53.43 -25.95
N TYR A 101 -52.73 54.44 -26.29
CA TYR A 101 -53.18 55.56 -27.13
C TYR A 101 -53.05 55.21 -28.61
N PRO A 102 -54.12 55.36 -29.43
CA PRO A 102 -53.97 55.43 -30.88
C PRO A 102 -53.45 56.82 -31.29
N ALA A 103 -52.59 56.86 -32.30
CA ALA A 103 -52.13 58.12 -32.88
C ALA A 103 -53.01 58.54 -34.06
N SER A 104 -53.59 59.75 -34.01
CA SER A 104 -53.99 60.66 -35.11
C SER A 104 -55.17 61.54 -34.68
N GLY A 105 -55.09 62.85 -34.90
CA GLY A 105 -56.20 63.79 -34.70
C GLY A 105 -55.75 65.16 -34.19
N GLU A 106 -55.77 66.17 -35.06
CA GLU A 106 -55.58 67.58 -34.68
C GLU A 106 -56.84 68.12 -33.98
N GLY A 107 -56.65 69.03 -33.02
CA GLY A 107 -57.75 69.72 -32.34
C GLY A 107 -57.29 70.37 -31.03
N GLY A 108 -57.21 71.70 -31.01
CA GLY A 108 -56.83 72.44 -29.80
C GLY A 108 -57.95 72.49 -28.76
N GLY A 109 -57.57 72.55 -27.49
CA GLY A 109 -58.48 72.69 -26.35
C GLY A 109 -57.69 72.99 -25.09
N ASP A 110 -57.85 74.19 -24.55
CA ASP A 110 -57.16 74.71 -23.36
C ASP A 110 -57.76 74.13 -22.06
N GLY A 111 -57.01 74.13 -20.95
CA GLY A 111 -57.56 73.92 -19.61
C GLY A 111 -56.78 73.04 -18.63
N GLY A 112 -56.10 73.69 -17.68
CA GLY A 112 -56.17 73.31 -16.26
C GLY A 112 -55.27 72.18 -15.74
N SER A 113 -54.02 72.50 -15.41
CA SER A 113 -53.18 71.67 -14.52
C SER A 113 -53.29 72.16 -13.07
N PRO A 114 -53.72 71.33 -12.10
CA PRO A 114 -53.66 71.68 -10.69
C PRO A 114 -52.27 71.38 -10.10
N THR A 115 -51.58 72.44 -9.67
CA THR A 115 -50.32 72.38 -8.94
C THR A 115 -50.51 71.83 -7.53
N ILE A 116 -49.65 70.92 -7.07
CA ILE A 116 -49.52 70.58 -5.64
C ILE A 116 -48.07 70.76 -5.16
N GLY A 117 -47.91 71.70 -4.22
CA GLY A 117 -47.03 71.58 -3.03
C GLY A 117 -45.53 71.37 -3.24
N ALA A 118 -44.75 72.44 -3.11
CA ALA A 118 -43.29 72.36 -3.00
C ALA A 118 -42.82 72.29 -1.52
N GLY A 119 -42.01 71.29 -1.19
CA GLY A 119 -41.07 71.30 -0.05
C GLY A 119 -41.65 71.02 1.35
N PRO A 120 -40.79 70.86 2.39
CA PRO A 120 -39.37 71.25 2.43
C PRO A 120 -38.36 70.08 2.41
N ARG A 121 -37.08 70.45 2.27
CA ARG A 121 -35.90 69.57 2.14
C ARG A 121 -35.50 68.88 3.45
N GLY A 122 -35.04 67.63 3.34
CA GLY A 122 -34.15 66.95 4.29
C GLY A 122 -33.41 65.85 3.52
N GLY A 123 -32.08 65.88 3.52
CA GLY A 123 -31.28 65.07 2.58
C GLY A 123 -30.90 63.68 3.09
N THR A 124 -31.08 62.67 2.26
CA THR A 124 -30.33 61.40 2.30
C THR A 124 -30.27 60.80 0.89
N GLY A 125 -29.32 59.88 0.66
CA GLY A 125 -28.93 59.44 -0.67
C GLY A 125 -30.04 58.77 -1.49
N MET A 126 -29.85 58.82 -2.82
CA MET A 126 -30.67 58.14 -3.83
C MET A 126 -30.75 56.63 -3.50
N SER A 127 -31.84 56.18 -2.88
CA SER A 127 -32.02 54.76 -2.59
C SER A 127 -32.30 54.02 -3.90
N VAL A 128 -31.41 53.08 -4.23
CA VAL A 128 -31.72 52.06 -5.22
C VAL A 128 -32.87 51.25 -4.63
N VAL A 129 -34.06 51.37 -5.22
CA VAL A 129 -35.24 50.58 -4.82
C VAL A 129 -34.98 49.14 -5.22
N SER A 130 -34.32 48.37 -4.35
CA SER A 130 -34.10 46.94 -4.56
C SER A 130 -35.45 46.23 -4.49
N SER A 131 -35.76 45.41 -5.51
CA SER A 131 -36.93 44.53 -5.51
C SER A 131 -37.05 43.73 -4.20
N ARG A 132 -38.28 43.45 -3.77
CA ARG A 132 -38.56 42.66 -2.56
C ARG A 132 -38.07 41.22 -2.75
N VAL A 133 -38.32 40.63 -3.92
CA VAL A 133 -37.86 39.29 -4.28
C VAL A 133 -36.33 39.22 -4.30
N LYS A 134 -35.65 40.21 -4.91
CA LYS A 134 -34.17 40.27 -4.87
C LYS A 134 -33.64 40.31 -3.44
N ARG A 135 -34.23 41.13 -2.57
CA ARG A 135 -33.81 41.23 -1.16
C ARG A 135 -34.05 39.94 -0.39
N ALA A 136 -35.20 39.28 -0.60
CA ALA A 136 -35.52 38.00 0.05
C ALA A 136 -34.57 36.87 -0.39
N LEU A 137 -34.16 36.87 -1.66
CA LEU A 137 -33.26 35.87 -2.25
C LEU A 137 -31.77 36.22 -2.17
N GLY A 138 -31.39 37.31 -1.49
CA GLY A 138 -29.98 37.75 -1.39
C GLY A 138 -29.35 38.28 -2.69
N LEU A 139 -30.13 38.48 -3.75
CA LEU A 139 -29.65 38.84 -5.08
C LEU A 139 -29.27 40.33 -5.19
N ARG A 140 -28.14 40.62 -5.85
CA ARG A 140 -27.65 41.98 -6.06
C ARG A 140 -28.58 42.81 -6.95
N ALA A 141 -28.83 44.05 -6.55
CA ALA A 141 -29.48 45.05 -7.42
C ALA A 141 -28.51 45.51 -8.52
N ARG A 142 -29.03 45.78 -9.72
CA ARG A 142 -28.20 46.23 -10.84
C ARG A 142 -27.58 47.59 -10.51
N ARG A 143 -26.24 47.71 -10.59
CA ARG A 143 -25.61 49.04 -10.54
C ARG A 143 -26.01 49.81 -11.79
N SER A 144 -26.82 50.86 -11.62
CA SER A 144 -27.23 51.74 -12.71
C SER A 144 -26.00 52.35 -13.37
N SER A 145 -25.68 51.92 -14.59
CA SER A 145 -24.67 52.54 -15.43
C SER A 145 -25.23 53.85 -15.98
N GLN A 146 -24.83 54.96 -15.36
CA GLN A 146 -25.06 56.29 -15.95
C GLN A 146 -24.46 56.33 -17.35
N PRO A 147 -25.16 56.89 -18.36
CA PRO A 147 -24.49 57.30 -19.58
C PRO A 147 -23.54 58.46 -19.22
N THR A 148 -22.24 58.19 -19.28
CA THR A 148 -21.19 59.21 -19.10
C THR A 148 -21.31 60.25 -20.21
N THR A 149 -22.04 61.33 -19.91
CA THR A 149 -22.03 62.54 -20.73
C THR A 149 -20.66 63.19 -20.59
N VAL A 150 -19.76 62.86 -21.51
CA VAL A 150 -18.45 63.49 -21.63
C VAL A 150 -18.64 64.95 -22.07
N ARG A 151 -18.92 65.83 -21.10
CA ARG A 151 -18.80 67.28 -21.26
C ARG A 151 -17.30 67.64 -21.26
N SER A 152 -16.64 67.40 -22.38
CA SER A 152 -15.33 68.02 -22.63
C SER A 152 -15.55 69.50 -22.92
N SER A 153 -15.13 70.35 -21.97
CA SER A 153 -15.14 71.80 -22.11
C SER A 153 -13.78 72.29 -22.60
N LEU A 154 -13.63 72.50 -23.90
CA LEU A 154 -12.50 73.23 -24.48
C LEU A 154 -12.98 74.21 -25.55
N ASN A 155 -12.46 75.43 -25.48
CA ASN A 155 -12.64 76.53 -26.42
C ASN A 155 -11.25 77.19 -26.61
N PRO A 156 -11.00 77.99 -27.66
CA PRO A 156 -10.27 77.46 -28.80
C PRO A 156 -9.01 78.27 -29.19
N ALA A 157 -8.12 77.68 -30.00
CA ALA A 157 -7.06 78.43 -30.69
C ALA A 157 -6.56 77.75 -31.98
N SER A 158 -6.44 78.56 -33.05
CA SER A 158 -5.55 78.45 -34.23
C SER A 158 -5.54 77.18 -35.13
N ALA A 159 -5.91 77.40 -36.40
CA ALA A 159 -5.63 76.59 -37.58
C ALA A 159 -4.18 76.88 -38.13
N PRO A 160 -3.71 76.41 -39.32
CA PRO A 160 -4.37 75.59 -40.37
C PRO A 160 -3.52 74.44 -40.98
N GLY A 161 -4.15 73.57 -41.78
CA GLY A 161 -3.47 72.57 -42.64
C GLY A 161 -4.45 71.83 -43.56
N SER A 162 -4.19 71.79 -44.87
CA SER A 162 -5.18 71.42 -45.92
C SER A 162 -5.07 69.92 -46.38
N PRO A 163 -5.59 69.47 -47.55
CA PRO A 163 -6.67 68.48 -47.54
C PRO A 163 -6.34 67.13 -48.24
N GLY A 164 -6.98 66.03 -47.79
CA GLY A 164 -6.88 64.70 -48.41
C GLY A 164 -8.25 64.08 -48.70
N ARG A 165 -8.57 63.81 -49.99
CA ARG A 165 -9.92 63.45 -50.46
C ARG A 165 -9.91 62.23 -51.39
N VAL A 166 -10.21 61.03 -50.87
CA VAL A 166 -10.56 59.82 -51.64
C VAL A 166 -11.53 59.01 -50.74
N ARG A 167 -12.85 58.90 -50.98
CA ARG A 167 -13.60 58.23 -52.07
C ARG A 167 -13.33 56.71 -52.11
N ALA A 168 -13.97 55.89 -51.26
CA ALA A 168 -15.36 55.42 -51.31
C ALA A 168 -15.66 54.26 -52.29
N VAL A 169 -15.92 53.08 -51.71
CA VAL A 169 -16.82 51.99 -52.12
C VAL A 169 -17.28 51.38 -50.78
N ARG A 170 -18.54 51.35 -50.32
CA ARG A 170 -19.90 51.36 -50.89
C ARG A 170 -20.32 50.10 -51.65
N GLU A 171 -20.64 49.07 -50.89
CA GLU A 171 -21.87 48.31 -51.16
C GLU A 171 -23.02 48.86 -50.30
N GLN A 172 -24.25 48.59 -50.74
CA GLN A 172 -25.41 49.44 -50.44
C GLN A 172 -26.68 48.60 -50.38
N GLN A 173 -27.24 48.42 -49.18
CA GLN A 173 -28.64 48.00 -49.01
C GLN A 173 -29.42 49.14 -48.33
N GLN A 174 -30.61 49.42 -48.83
CA GLN A 174 -31.35 50.65 -48.54
C GLN A 174 -32.25 50.52 -47.31
N ALA A 175 -32.17 51.48 -46.39
CA ALA A 175 -33.23 51.85 -45.46
C ALA A 175 -33.26 53.37 -45.31
N ALA A 176 -34.44 53.98 -45.28
CA ALA A 176 -34.62 55.43 -45.28
C ALA A 176 -34.27 56.08 -43.91
N PRO A 177 -33.89 57.37 -43.87
CA PRO A 177 -33.38 58.00 -42.65
C PRO A 177 -34.51 58.41 -41.69
N GLY A 178 -34.52 57.81 -40.49
CA GLY A 178 -35.30 58.26 -39.34
C GLY A 178 -34.49 59.20 -38.44
N SER A 179 -35.14 60.22 -37.89
CA SER A 179 -34.53 61.29 -37.08
C SER A 179 -33.86 60.81 -35.77
N PRO A 180 -32.77 61.45 -35.32
CA PRO A 180 -32.17 61.17 -34.03
C PRO A 180 -32.94 61.86 -32.88
N GLY A 181 -32.97 61.24 -31.70
CA GLY A 181 -33.29 61.93 -30.46
C GLY A 181 -34.75 61.93 -30.00
N ARG A 182 -35.27 60.76 -29.63
CA ARG A 182 -36.19 60.66 -28.47
C ARG A 182 -35.57 59.74 -27.42
N PRO A 183 -35.60 60.10 -26.13
CA PRO A 183 -35.26 59.14 -25.08
C PRO A 183 -36.23 57.96 -25.19
N ARG A 184 -35.71 56.73 -25.21
CA ARG A 184 -36.56 55.54 -25.16
C ARG A 184 -37.36 55.59 -23.86
N ARG A 185 -38.68 55.58 -23.97
CA ARG A 185 -39.59 55.40 -22.83
C ARG A 185 -39.16 54.14 -22.06
N PRO A 186 -39.23 54.13 -20.71
CA PRO A 186 -39.12 52.89 -19.95
C PRO A 186 -40.07 51.84 -20.53
N MET A 187 -39.56 50.64 -20.78
CA MET A 187 -40.37 49.55 -21.31
C MET A 187 -41.39 49.14 -20.26
N THR A 188 -42.61 48.85 -20.71
CA THR A 188 -43.63 48.24 -19.84
C THR A 188 -43.25 46.81 -19.51
N SER A 189 -43.69 46.28 -18.37
CA SER A 189 -43.41 44.90 -17.95
C SER A 189 -43.91 43.85 -18.97
N ALA A 190 -44.93 44.17 -19.77
CA ALA A 190 -45.37 43.35 -20.92
C ALA A 190 -44.41 43.41 -22.14
N GLU A 191 -43.78 44.56 -22.42
CA GLU A 191 -42.74 44.69 -23.45
C GLU A 191 -41.44 44.01 -23.02
N ILE A 192 -41.10 44.09 -21.72
CA ILE A 192 -39.99 43.33 -21.11
C ILE A 192 -40.26 41.84 -21.27
N MET A 193 -41.44 41.34 -20.85
CA MET A 193 -41.82 39.93 -21.00
C MET A 193 -41.73 39.46 -22.46
N ARG A 194 -42.27 40.23 -23.43
CA ARG A 194 -42.18 39.87 -24.86
C ARG A 194 -40.72 39.73 -25.30
N GLN A 195 -39.87 40.69 -24.94
CA GLN A 195 -38.46 40.64 -25.29
C GLN A 195 -37.78 39.44 -24.65
N GLN A 196 -37.99 39.20 -23.35
CA GLN A 196 -37.41 38.09 -22.61
C GLN A 196 -37.81 36.73 -23.17
N MET A 197 -39.10 36.56 -23.46
CA MET A 197 -39.65 35.37 -24.12
C MET A 197 -39.24 35.25 -25.61
N ARG A 198 -38.41 36.15 -26.13
CA ARG A 198 -37.91 36.20 -27.51
C ARG A 198 -39.02 36.20 -28.58
N VAL A 199 -40.21 36.68 -28.24
CA VAL A 199 -41.39 36.69 -29.13
C VAL A 199 -41.32 37.85 -30.12
N THR A 200 -41.60 37.56 -31.40
CA THR A 200 -41.51 38.56 -32.48
C THR A 200 -42.60 39.63 -32.34
N GLU A 201 -42.33 40.83 -32.87
CA GLU A 201 -43.36 41.89 -32.87
C GLU A 201 -44.52 41.56 -33.80
N GLN A 202 -44.29 40.73 -34.83
CA GLN A 202 -45.33 40.26 -35.73
C GLN A 202 -46.25 39.24 -35.02
N SER A 203 -45.70 38.25 -34.30
CA SER A 203 -46.53 37.29 -33.55
C SER A 203 -47.27 37.92 -32.36
N ASP A 204 -46.65 38.83 -31.59
CA ASP A 204 -47.38 39.63 -30.59
C ASP A 204 -48.48 40.51 -31.22
N ALA A 205 -48.23 41.17 -32.35
CA ALA A 205 -49.25 41.95 -33.04
C ALA A 205 -50.43 41.10 -33.53
N ARG A 206 -50.17 39.89 -34.07
CA ARG A 206 -51.20 38.92 -34.47
C ARG A 206 -52.02 38.47 -33.25
N LEU A 207 -51.36 38.01 -32.19
CA LEU A 207 -51.98 37.60 -30.93
C LEU A 207 -52.86 38.71 -30.35
N ARG A 208 -52.33 39.94 -30.26
CA ARG A 208 -53.02 41.12 -29.73
C ARG A 208 -54.22 41.53 -30.56
N LYS A 209 -54.13 41.51 -31.89
CA LYS A 209 -55.23 41.78 -32.83
C LYS A 209 -56.33 40.71 -32.73
N THR A 210 -55.95 39.44 -32.62
CA THR A 210 -56.87 38.32 -32.48
C THR A 210 -57.61 38.36 -31.15
N LEU A 211 -56.90 38.49 -30.02
CA LEU A 211 -57.52 38.58 -28.70
C LEU A 211 -58.36 39.85 -28.51
N MET A 212 -57.99 40.98 -29.13
CA MET A 212 -58.92 42.13 -29.20
C MET A 212 -60.22 41.77 -29.92
N ARG A 213 -60.17 41.00 -31.01
CA ARG A 213 -61.37 40.61 -31.78
C ARG A 213 -62.24 39.57 -31.07
N THR A 214 -61.67 38.63 -30.32
CA THR A 214 -62.45 37.63 -29.57
C THR A 214 -62.99 38.14 -28.24
N LEU A 215 -62.31 39.07 -27.55
CA LEU A 215 -62.80 39.63 -26.28
C LEU A 215 -63.68 40.89 -26.42
N VAL A 216 -63.67 41.59 -27.56
CA VAL A 216 -64.60 42.72 -27.80
C VAL A 216 -66.04 42.18 -27.89
N GLY A 217 -66.81 42.43 -26.82
CA GLY A 217 -68.18 41.93 -26.64
C GLY A 217 -68.34 40.86 -25.55
N GLN A 218 -67.25 40.33 -24.98
CA GLN A 218 -67.26 39.31 -23.91
C GLN A 218 -66.54 39.79 -22.63
N VAL A 219 -66.83 41.02 -22.20
CA VAL A 219 -66.27 41.58 -20.96
C VAL A 219 -66.77 40.77 -19.76
N GLY A 220 -65.87 40.03 -19.11
CA GLY A 220 -66.17 39.26 -17.88
C GLY A 220 -65.92 37.75 -17.95
N ARG A 221 -65.53 37.18 -19.10
CA ARG A 221 -65.03 35.78 -19.12
C ARG A 221 -63.65 35.68 -18.46
N LYS A 222 -63.50 34.73 -17.54
CA LYS A 222 -62.22 34.41 -16.88
C LYS A 222 -61.25 33.73 -17.87
N ALA A 223 -59.94 33.91 -17.64
CA ALA A 223 -58.86 33.39 -18.50
C ALA A 223 -58.86 31.86 -18.61
N ASP A 224 -59.21 31.18 -17.53
CA ASP A 224 -59.38 29.72 -17.39
C ASP A 224 -60.54 29.16 -18.23
N THR A 225 -61.31 29.98 -18.94
CA THR A 225 -62.40 29.52 -19.85
C THR A 225 -62.01 29.56 -21.34
N ILE A 226 -60.79 29.98 -21.67
CA ILE A 226 -60.33 30.17 -23.06
C ILE A 226 -59.35 29.06 -23.45
N ILE A 227 -59.76 28.19 -24.38
CA ILE A 227 -58.88 27.23 -25.05
C ILE A 227 -58.08 28.00 -26.11
N LEU A 228 -56.94 28.55 -25.71
CA LEU A 228 -56.22 29.54 -26.50
C LEU A 228 -55.81 29.02 -27.91
N PRO A 229 -55.23 27.82 -28.08
CA PRO A 229 -54.87 27.33 -29.41
C PRO A 229 -56.07 27.19 -30.35
N LEU A 230 -57.23 26.77 -29.83
CA LEU A 230 -58.47 26.64 -30.61
C LEU A 230 -58.97 28.02 -31.06
N GLU A 231 -58.99 29.02 -30.17
CA GLU A 231 -59.42 30.37 -30.54
C GLU A 231 -58.45 31.05 -31.52
N LEU A 232 -57.15 30.78 -31.43
CA LEU A 232 -56.20 31.26 -32.42
C LEU A 232 -56.43 30.60 -33.80
N LEU A 233 -56.64 29.27 -33.85
CA LEU A 233 -56.99 28.54 -35.08
C LEU A 233 -58.29 29.04 -35.73
N ARG A 234 -59.29 29.45 -34.95
CA ARG A 234 -60.59 29.95 -35.46
C ARG A 234 -60.53 31.36 -36.07
N GLN A 235 -59.53 32.16 -35.73
CA GLN A 235 -59.51 33.60 -36.01
C GLN A 235 -58.39 34.03 -36.97
N LEU A 236 -57.24 33.35 -36.93
CA LEU A 236 -56.12 33.60 -37.83
C LEU A 236 -56.28 32.79 -39.11
N LYS A 237 -56.08 33.46 -40.25
CA LYS A 237 -56.15 32.86 -41.59
C LYS A 237 -54.78 32.93 -42.26
N LEU A 238 -54.61 32.18 -43.35
CA LEU A 238 -53.41 32.25 -44.20
C LEU A 238 -53.00 33.69 -44.56
N THR A 239 -53.95 34.61 -44.73
CA THR A 239 -53.71 36.05 -45.02
C THR A 239 -53.02 36.84 -43.90
N ASP A 240 -52.92 36.31 -42.68
CA ASP A 240 -52.21 36.94 -41.56
C ASP A 240 -50.74 36.45 -41.44
N PHE A 241 -50.25 35.62 -42.36
CA PHE A 241 -48.89 35.05 -42.39
C PHE A 241 -48.13 35.48 -43.65
N ALA A 242 -46.80 35.39 -43.64
CA ALA A 242 -45.94 35.77 -44.77
C ALA A 242 -46.04 34.75 -45.93
N ASP A 243 -46.14 33.46 -45.60
CA ASP A 243 -46.29 32.37 -46.57
C ASP A 243 -47.09 31.19 -46.01
N SER A 244 -47.39 30.21 -46.88
CA SER A 244 -48.17 29.02 -46.53
C SER A 244 -47.40 28.00 -45.67
N GLY A 245 -46.07 28.07 -45.63
CA GLY A 245 -45.22 27.25 -44.79
C GLY A 245 -45.22 27.75 -43.34
N GLU A 246 -45.04 29.06 -43.12
CA GLU A 246 -45.19 29.71 -41.81
C GLU A 246 -46.58 29.39 -41.22
N HIS A 247 -47.63 29.51 -42.03
CA HIS A 247 -48.99 29.19 -41.60
C HIS A 247 -49.16 27.70 -41.23
N HIS A 248 -48.61 26.76 -42.01
CA HIS A 248 -48.72 25.33 -41.72
C HIS A 248 -47.92 24.92 -40.48
N GLN A 249 -46.69 25.42 -40.33
CA GLN A 249 -45.87 25.20 -39.14
C GLN A 249 -46.55 25.74 -37.88
N TRP A 250 -47.08 26.97 -37.96
CA TRP A 250 -47.84 27.57 -36.86
C TRP A 250 -49.10 26.76 -36.53
N GLN A 251 -49.89 26.34 -37.52
CA GLN A 251 -51.05 25.46 -37.28
C GLN A 251 -50.62 24.18 -36.56
N ARG A 252 -49.55 23.53 -37.03
CA ARG A 252 -49.00 22.30 -36.45
C ARG A 252 -48.62 22.48 -34.98
N ARG A 253 -47.96 23.60 -34.62
CA ARG A 253 -47.68 23.98 -33.22
C ARG A 253 -48.96 24.08 -32.37
N GLN A 254 -50.03 24.70 -32.89
CA GLN A 254 -51.32 24.77 -32.18
C GLN A 254 -51.97 23.39 -31.99
N PHE A 255 -51.91 22.51 -33.01
CA PHE A 255 -52.38 21.13 -32.89
C PHE A 255 -51.58 20.31 -31.87
N ARG A 256 -50.25 20.44 -31.84
CA ARG A 256 -49.38 19.75 -30.86
C ARG A 256 -49.63 20.24 -29.43
N LEU A 257 -49.88 21.53 -29.21
CA LEU A 257 -50.28 22.07 -27.90
C LEU A 257 -51.62 21.46 -27.42
N LEU A 258 -52.61 21.34 -28.31
CA LEU A 258 -53.89 20.70 -28.00
C LEU A 258 -53.75 19.20 -27.75
N GLU A 259 -52.96 18.48 -28.57
CA GLU A 259 -52.68 17.05 -28.39
C GLU A 259 -52.02 16.80 -27.02
N ALA A 260 -50.99 17.58 -26.70
CA ALA A 260 -50.24 17.49 -25.46
C ALA A 260 -51.15 17.64 -24.23
N GLY A 261 -51.93 18.71 -24.16
CA GLY A 261 -52.76 19.00 -22.99
C GLY A 261 -54.05 18.17 -22.89
N LEU A 262 -54.70 17.84 -24.01
CA LEU A 262 -56.02 17.20 -24.00
C LEU A 262 -55.97 15.67 -24.05
N ILE A 263 -54.92 15.09 -24.63
CA ILE A 263 -54.83 13.65 -24.96
C ILE A 263 -53.61 12.97 -24.32
N LEU A 264 -52.41 13.55 -24.42
CA LEU A 264 -51.18 12.93 -23.91
C LEU A 264 -51.04 13.11 -22.40
N HIS A 265 -51.29 14.34 -21.92
CA HIS A 265 -51.08 14.77 -20.54
C HIS A 265 -52.31 15.48 -19.93
N PRO A 266 -53.51 14.89 -19.97
CA PRO A 266 -54.68 15.48 -19.34
C PRO A 266 -54.58 15.45 -17.81
N SER A 267 -55.06 16.51 -17.14
CA SER A 267 -55.15 16.57 -15.67
C SER A 267 -56.20 15.62 -15.09
N LEU A 268 -57.26 15.34 -15.85
CA LEU A 268 -58.31 14.37 -15.54
C LEU A 268 -58.13 13.06 -16.33
N PRO A 269 -58.46 11.88 -15.75
CA PRO A 269 -58.42 10.61 -16.47
C PRO A 269 -59.22 10.62 -17.78
N LEU A 270 -58.64 10.03 -18.83
CA LEU A 270 -59.19 10.02 -20.19
C LEU A 270 -59.27 8.60 -20.77
N ASP A 271 -60.44 8.23 -21.30
CA ASP A 271 -60.54 7.09 -22.20
C ASP A 271 -59.93 7.42 -23.58
N ARG A 272 -58.85 6.70 -23.90
CA ARG A 272 -58.09 6.81 -25.15
C ARG A 272 -58.84 6.32 -26.40
N HIS A 273 -59.98 5.63 -26.23
CA HIS A 273 -60.85 5.14 -27.29
C HIS A 273 -62.13 5.97 -27.48
N SER A 274 -62.31 7.02 -26.68
CA SER A 274 -63.48 7.90 -26.80
C SER A 274 -63.56 8.54 -28.19
N PRO A 275 -64.77 8.73 -28.76
CA PRO A 275 -64.94 9.20 -30.13
C PRO A 275 -64.34 10.60 -30.37
N ALA A 276 -64.28 11.45 -29.34
CA ALA A 276 -63.61 12.74 -29.41
C ALA A 276 -62.08 12.62 -29.58
N VAL A 277 -61.44 11.65 -28.92
CA VAL A 277 -59.99 11.39 -29.07
C VAL A 277 -59.67 10.84 -30.46
N LEU A 278 -60.47 9.88 -30.94
CA LEU A 278 -60.27 9.30 -32.28
C LEU A 278 -60.44 10.37 -33.37
N ARG A 279 -61.54 11.13 -33.33
CA ARG A 279 -61.83 12.22 -34.27
C ARG A 279 -60.77 13.33 -34.24
N PHE A 280 -60.22 13.65 -33.06
CA PHE A 280 -59.10 14.60 -32.96
C PHE A 280 -57.82 14.06 -33.63
N ARG A 281 -57.46 12.79 -33.40
CA ARG A 281 -56.29 12.15 -34.03
C ARG A 281 -56.40 12.07 -35.55
N GLU A 282 -57.59 11.74 -36.07
CA GLU A 282 -57.86 11.74 -37.52
C GLU A 282 -57.62 13.12 -38.14
N ILE A 283 -58.17 14.18 -37.52
CA ILE A 283 -57.98 15.57 -37.96
C ILE A 283 -56.50 15.97 -37.88
N MET A 284 -55.80 15.58 -36.82
CA MET A 284 -54.38 15.89 -36.62
C MET A 284 -53.48 15.18 -37.64
N HIS A 285 -53.74 13.92 -37.98
CA HIS A 285 -53.01 13.22 -39.05
C HIS A 285 -53.21 13.88 -40.42
N ALA A 286 -54.41 14.42 -40.70
CA ALA A 286 -54.63 15.25 -41.87
C ALA A 286 -53.85 16.58 -41.81
N ALA A 287 -53.80 17.22 -40.62
CA ALA A 287 -53.06 18.46 -40.38
C ALA A 287 -51.54 18.32 -40.50
N ASP A 288 -50.96 17.18 -40.10
CA ASP A 288 -49.52 16.90 -40.29
C ASP A 288 -49.14 16.90 -41.79
N ALA A 289 -50.04 16.40 -42.66
CA ALA A 289 -49.79 16.32 -44.09
C ALA A 289 -49.98 17.65 -44.83
N ARG A 290 -51.02 18.43 -44.51
CA ARG A 290 -51.31 19.75 -45.11
C ARG A 290 -52.08 20.64 -44.13
N ALA A 291 -51.90 21.96 -44.24
CA ALA A 291 -52.69 22.93 -43.48
C ALA A 291 -54.21 22.75 -43.70
N ILE A 292 -54.98 22.85 -42.62
CA ILE A 292 -56.44 22.70 -42.65
C ILE A 292 -57.10 24.06 -42.92
N ASP A 293 -58.19 24.07 -43.68
CA ASP A 293 -59.02 25.26 -43.87
C ASP A 293 -59.72 25.65 -42.56
N THR A 294 -59.38 26.84 -42.04
CA THR A 294 -59.98 27.44 -40.85
C THR A 294 -61.19 28.37 -41.16
N GLY A 295 -61.72 28.31 -42.39
CA GLY A 295 -62.92 29.03 -42.80
C GLY A 295 -64.17 28.69 -41.97
N LYS A 296 -65.09 29.65 -41.83
CA LYS A 296 -66.34 29.48 -41.06
C LYS A 296 -67.26 28.37 -41.58
N ALA A 297 -67.10 27.96 -42.84
CA ALA A 297 -67.84 26.88 -43.48
C ALA A 297 -67.14 25.51 -43.35
N SER A 298 -65.92 25.45 -42.81
CA SER A 298 -65.12 24.22 -42.72
C SER A 298 -65.73 23.20 -41.74
N ASP A 299 -66.13 22.05 -42.27
CA ASP A 299 -66.66 20.94 -41.48
C ASP A 299 -65.56 20.27 -40.62
N THR A 300 -64.30 20.30 -41.06
CA THR A 300 -63.15 19.80 -40.29
C THR A 300 -62.83 20.71 -39.10
N LEU A 301 -62.92 22.05 -39.25
CA LEU A 301 -62.79 22.98 -38.13
C LEU A 301 -63.94 22.81 -37.12
N ARG A 302 -65.18 22.58 -37.59
CA ARG A 302 -66.32 22.31 -36.70
C ARG A 302 -66.14 21.01 -35.93
N ALA A 303 -65.75 19.94 -36.63
CA ALA A 303 -65.39 18.65 -36.03
C ALA A 303 -64.28 18.76 -34.98
N LEU A 304 -63.27 19.59 -35.23
CA LEU A 304 -62.20 19.91 -34.28
C LEU A 304 -62.74 20.65 -33.06
N CYS A 305 -63.58 21.67 -33.26
CA CYS A 305 -64.17 22.44 -32.15
C CYS A 305 -65.00 21.54 -31.23
N ASP A 306 -65.86 20.67 -31.80
CA ASP A 306 -66.67 19.73 -31.03
C ASP A 306 -65.78 18.77 -30.21
N ALA A 307 -64.73 18.20 -30.84
CA ALA A 307 -63.82 17.29 -30.18
C ALA A 307 -63.00 17.98 -29.06
N VAL A 308 -62.43 19.15 -29.34
CA VAL A 308 -61.62 19.92 -28.37
C VAL A 308 -62.47 20.39 -27.19
N LEU A 309 -63.70 20.87 -27.42
CA LEU A 309 -64.60 21.28 -26.35
C LEU A 309 -65.02 20.08 -25.47
N ALA A 310 -65.32 18.93 -26.08
CA ALA A 310 -65.64 17.70 -25.34
C ALA A 310 -64.47 17.16 -24.51
N LEU A 311 -63.22 17.39 -24.94
CA LEU A 311 -62.02 16.98 -24.21
C LEU A 311 -61.61 17.99 -23.12
N ALA A 312 -61.82 19.28 -23.33
CA ALA A 312 -61.37 20.32 -22.39
C ALA A 312 -62.35 20.54 -21.22
N TRP A 313 -63.66 20.37 -21.43
CA TRP A 313 -64.69 20.63 -20.42
C TRP A 313 -65.16 19.35 -19.70
N ARG A 314 -64.25 18.41 -19.48
CA ARG A 314 -64.50 17.18 -18.70
C ARG A 314 -64.64 17.52 -17.21
N SER A 315 -65.33 16.68 -16.45
CA SER A 315 -65.48 16.86 -14.99
C SER A 315 -65.20 15.53 -14.26
N PRO A 316 -64.72 15.55 -13.00
CA PRO A 316 -64.38 14.33 -12.28
C PRO A 316 -65.61 13.46 -12.00
N PRO A 317 -65.48 12.12 -12.02
CA PRO A 317 -66.60 11.22 -11.72
C PRO A 317 -67.05 11.38 -10.27
N GLY A 318 -68.30 11.85 -10.08
CA GLY A 318 -68.96 11.94 -8.77
C GLY A 318 -69.05 13.33 -8.14
N THR A 319 -68.53 14.39 -8.78
CA THR A 319 -68.56 15.76 -8.24
C THR A 319 -69.23 16.77 -9.18
N GLY A 320 -70.35 17.34 -8.73
CA GLY A 320 -70.92 18.59 -9.25
C GLY A 320 -71.58 18.54 -10.65
N PRO A 321 -72.23 19.64 -11.07
CA PRO A 321 -72.69 19.81 -12.44
C PRO A 321 -71.49 19.97 -13.40
N PRO A 322 -71.59 19.49 -14.65
CA PRO A 322 -70.47 19.51 -15.58
C PRO A 322 -70.11 20.93 -16.06
N GLY A 323 -68.81 21.20 -16.19
CA GLY A 323 -68.29 22.35 -16.96
C GLY A 323 -67.83 23.59 -16.18
N GLU A 324 -67.42 23.47 -14.91
CA GLU A 324 -67.01 24.63 -14.09
C GLU A 324 -65.57 25.14 -14.38
N ALA A 325 -64.68 24.31 -14.93
CA ALA A 325 -63.30 24.68 -15.30
C ALA A 325 -62.87 24.05 -16.64
N CYS A 326 -61.90 24.68 -17.34
CA CYS A 326 -61.39 24.21 -18.63
C CYS A 326 -60.01 23.57 -18.49
N HIS A 327 -59.93 22.26 -18.75
CA HIS A 327 -58.75 21.43 -18.56
C HIS A 327 -58.00 21.21 -19.90
N TRP A 328 -57.33 22.25 -20.40
CA TRP A 328 -56.59 22.20 -21.68
C TRP A 328 -55.07 22.36 -21.55
N ALA A 329 -54.55 22.96 -20.47
CA ALA A 329 -53.13 23.22 -20.26
C ALA A 329 -52.69 23.08 -18.79
N ASP A 330 -53.49 22.41 -17.98
CA ASP A 330 -53.33 22.24 -16.53
C ASP A 330 -52.77 20.86 -16.13
N GLY A 331 -52.51 19.98 -17.10
CA GLY A 331 -51.94 18.65 -16.86
C GLY A 331 -50.42 18.58 -17.02
N TYR A 332 -49.80 17.68 -16.24
CA TYR A 332 -48.35 17.49 -16.16
C TYR A 332 -47.81 16.58 -17.28
N PRO A 333 -46.74 16.98 -18.00
CA PRO A 333 -45.80 18.05 -17.66
C PRO A 333 -46.02 19.38 -18.40
N LEU A 334 -46.98 19.45 -19.33
CA LEU A 334 -47.17 20.63 -20.18
C LEU A 334 -47.35 21.92 -19.36
N ASN A 335 -48.15 21.87 -18.30
CA ASN A 335 -48.40 23.01 -17.44
C ASN A 335 -47.13 23.58 -16.78
N VAL A 336 -46.32 22.71 -16.20
CA VAL A 336 -45.06 23.06 -15.54
C VAL A 336 -44.04 23.54 -16.56
N LEU A 337 -43.94 22.92 -17.74
CA LEU A 337 -43.01 23.34 -18.79
C LEU A 337 -43.34 24.73 -19.36
N LEU A 338 -44.63 25.05 -19.53
CA LEU A 338 -45.07 26.41 -19.89
C LEU A 338 -44.76 27.42 -18.77
N TYR A 339 -44.97 27.05 -17.51
CA TYR A 339 -44.70 27.93 -16.37
C TYR A 339 -43.21 28.18 -16.12
N VAL A 340 -42.37 27.15 -16.21
CA VAL A 340 -40.90 27.25 -16.18
C VAL A 340 -40.39 28.12 -17.32
N SER A 341 -41.00 28.02 -18.50
CA SER A 341 -40.67 28.90 -19.64
C SER A 341 -40.97 30.38 -19.33
N LEU A 342 -42.01 30.70 -18.55
CA LEU A 342 -42.26 32.06 -18.06
C LEU A 342 -41.22 32.48 -17.02
N LEU A 343 -40.92 31.62 -16.03
CA LEU A 343 -39.96 31.96 -14.98
C LEU A 343 -38.55 32.22 -15.52
N GLN A 344 -38.14 31.57 -16.61
CA GLN A 344 -36.88 31.88 -17.30
C GLN A 344 -36.79 33.32 -17.84
N ALA A 345 -37.92 34.05 -17.96
CA ALA A 345 -37.95 35.44 -18.40
C ALA A 345 -37.43 36.46 -17.36
N ILE A 346 -37.13 36.03 -16.13
CA ILE A 346 -36.68 36.93 -15.05
C ILE A 346 -35.20 37.33 -15.13
N PHE A 347 -34.40 36.71 -16.00
CA PHE A 347 -32.97 37.01 -16.18
C PHE A 347 -32.73 38.01 -17.33
N ASP A 348 -31.65 38.78 -17.32
CA ASP A 348 -31.32 39.69 -18.43
C ASP A 348 -30.79 38.91 -19.66
N ARG A 349 -31.38 39.14 -20.83
CA ARG A 349 -30.96 38.50 -22.11
C ARG A 349 -29.50 38.74 -22.50
N ARG A 350 -28.87 39.78 -21.93
CA ARG A 350 -27.49 40.18 -22.24
C ARG A 350 -26.48 39.62 -21.25
N ASP A 351 -26.94 39.32 -20.05
CA ASP A 351 -26.15 38.83 -18.94
C ASP A 351 -27.06 37.90 -18.13
N GLU A 352 -27.11 36.63 -18.54
CA GLU A 352 -28.04 35.66 -17.99
C GLU A 352 -27.70 35.30 -16.52
N THR A 353 -26.63 35.86 -15.94
CA THR A 353 -26.36 35.78 -14.49
C THR A 353 -27.23 36.74 -13.67
N VAL A 354 -27.73 37.82 -14.27
CA VAL A 354 -28.40 38.91 -13.56
C VAL A 354 -29.92 38.80 -13.65
N VAL A 355 -30.61 38.72 -12.51
CA VAL A 355 -32.06 38.87 -12.42
C VAL A 355 -32.47 40.33 -12.69
N LEU A 356 -33.57 40.54 -13.42
CA LEU A 356 -34.14 41.85 -13.75
C LEU A 356 -34.60 42.63 -12.52
N ASP A 357 -34.50 43.95 -12.54
CA ASP A 357 -34.95 44.80 -11.41
C ASP A 357 -36.49 44.80 -11.30
N GLU A 358 -37.19 44.59 -12.42
CA GLU A 358 -38.65 44.49 -12.54
C GLU A 358 -39.24 43.12 -12.12
N VAL A 359 -38.43 42.22 -11.53
CA VAL A 359 -38.85 40.84 -11.20
C VAL A 359 -40.09 40.76 -10.30
N ASP A 360 -40.27 41.71 -9.36
CA ASP A 360 -41.47 41.80 -8.51
C ASP A 360 -42.74 41.91 -9.37
N GLU A 361 -42.75 42.79 -10.38
CA GLU A 361 -43.90 43.00 -11.28
C GLU A 361 -44.11 41.81 -12.23
N LEU A 362 -43.01 41.23 -12.74
CA LEU A 362 -43.08 40.11 -13.68
C LEU A 362 -43.68 38.87 -13.01
N LEU A 363 -43.24 38.54 -11.79
CA LEU A 363 -43.80 37.43 -11.02
C LEU A 363 -45.27 37.68 -10.64
N GLU A 364 -45.63 38.90 -10.23
CA GLU A 364 -47.04 39.26 -9.96
C GLU A 364 -47.91 39.04 -11.21
N LEU A 365 -47.46 39.47 -12.40
CA LEU A 365 -48.19 39.24 -13.65
C LEU A 365 -48.26 37.74 -14.01
N MET A 366 -47.23 36.95 -13.73
CA MET A 366 -47.25 35.49 -13.96
C MET A 366 -48.31 34.77 -13.11
N THR A 367 -48.64 35.26 -11.90
CA THR A 367 -49.72 34.66 -11.07
C THR A 367 -51.07 34.61 -11.80
N ARG A 368 -51.30 35.49 -12.78
CA ARG A 368 -52.54 35.49 -13.57
C ARG A 368 -52.69 34.24 -14.44
N THR A 369 -51.60 33.53 -14.74
CA THR A 369 -51.62 32.27 -15.51
C THR A 369 -51.96 31.04 -14.67
N TRP A 370 -51.92 31.15 -13.33
CA TRP A 370 -52.08 30.02 -12.42
C TRP A 370 -53.38 29.25 -12.63
N ALA A 371 -54.51 29.95 -12.82
CA ALA A 371 -55.80 29.31 -13.07
C ALA A 371 -55.87 28.55 -14.40
N THR A 372 -55.16 29.00 -15.44
CA THR A 372 -55.11 28.34 -16.76
C THR A 372 -54.15 27.14 -16.79
N LEU A 373 -53.09 27.18 -15.96
CA LEU A 373 -52.06 26.13 -15.89
C LEU A 373 -52.23 25.18 -14.68
N GLY A 374 -53.23 25.37 -13.82
CA GLY A 374 -53.37 24.60 -12.59
C GLY A 374 -52.17 24.74 -11.63
N VAL A 375 -51.46 25.87 -11.67
CA VAL A 375 -50.28 26.13 -10.84
C VAL A 375 -50.71 26.79 -9.52
N ASN A 376 -50.10 26.39 -8.41
CA ASN A 376 -50.30 26.96 -7.07
C ASN A 376 -48.95 27.48 -6.51
N LYS A 377 -48.97 28.10 -5.31
CA LYS A 377 -47.74 28.60 -4.65
C LYS A 377 -46.67 27.52 -4.52
N MET A 378 -47.04 26.31 -4.11
CA MET A 378 -46.11 25.20 -3.85
C MET A 378 -45.41 24.77 -5.15
N VAL A 379 -46.17 24.58 -6.23
CA VAL A 379 -45.63 24.30 -7.58
C VAL A 379 -44.76 25.47 -8.08
N HIS A 380 -45.16 26.72 -7.85
CA HIS A 380 -44.34 27.88 -8.19
C HIS A 380 -43.00 27.89 -7.46
N ASN A 381 -42.98 27.63 -6.16
CA ASN A 381 -41.77 27.62 -5.35
C ASN A 381 -40.78 26.55 -5.82
N VAL A 382 -41.26 25.34 -6.15
CA VAL A 382 -40.44 24.28 -6.77
C VAL A 382 -39.89 24.70 -8.14
N CYS A 383 -40.73 25.29 -9.00
CA CYS A 383 -40.30 25.73 -10.33
C CYS A 383 -39.28 26.88 -10.26
N LEU A 384 -39.43 27.79 -9.30
CA LEU A 384 -38.51 28.92 -9.09
C LEU A 384 -37.17 28.46 -8.51
N ALA A 385 -37.17 27.54 -7.54
CA ALA A 385 -35.97 26.89 -7.03
C ALA A 385 -35.19 26.21 -8.17
N TRP A 386 -35.89 25.43 -9.01
CA TRP A 386 -35.30 24.80 -10.20
C TRP A 386 -34.72 25.83 -11.17
N VAL A 387 -35.45 26.89 -11.51
CA VAL A 387 -35.00 27.89 -12.50
C VAL A 387 -33.77 28.67 -12.02
N LEU A 388 -33.70 29.02 -10.74
CA LEU A 388 -32.53 29.67 -10.13
C LEU A 388 -31.30 28.73 -10.16
N PHE A 389 -31.49 27.46 -9.79
CA PHE A 389 -30.45 26.44 -9.86
C PHE A 389 -29.97 26.18 -11.30
N GLN A 390 -30.90 26.00 -12.24
CA GLN A 390 -30.59 25.77 -13.65
C GLN A 390 -29.76 26.93 -14.22
N GLN A 391 -30.06 28.17 -13.82
CA GLN A 391 -29.31 29.35 -14.25
C GLN A 391 -27.91 29.42 -13.63
N TYR A 392 -27.75 29.06 -12.36
CA TYR A 392 -26.44 28.93 -11.72
C TYR A 392 -25.53 27.94 -12.47
N VAL A 393 -26.04 26.76 -12.84
CA VAL A 393 -25.24 25.77 -13.57
C VAL A 393 -24.98 26.19 -15.01
N ALA A 394 -26.01 26.69 -15.73
CA ALA A 394 -25.88 27.12 -17.13
C ALA A 394 -24.89 28.28 -17.32
N THR A 395 -24.71 29.12 -16.30
CA THR A 395 -23.73 30.22 -16.29
C THR A 395 -22.34 29.82 -15.79
N GLY A 396 -22.09 28.52 -15.58
CA GLY A 396 -20.78 27.99 -15.22
C GLY A 396 -20.38 28.25 -13.76
N GLN A 397 -21.35 28.32 -12.84
CA GLN A 397 -21.13 28.49 -11.39
C GLN A 397 -20.47 29.84 -11.00
N VAL A 398 -20.52 30.84 -11.88
CA VAL A 398 -19.81 32.14 -11.73
C VAL A 398 -20.40 33.06 -10.65
N GLN A 399 -21.68 32.89 -10.27
CA GLN A 399 -22.32 33.70 -9.22
C GLN A 399 -22.92 32.82 -8.11
N PRO A 400 -22.28 32.75 -6.92
CA PRO A 400 -22.82 31.97 -5.79
C PRO A 400 -24.15 32.54 -5.26
N ASP A 401 -24.41 33.83 -5.46
CA ASP A 401 -25.70 34.48 -5.13
C ASP A 401 -26.91 33.75 -5.76
N LEU A 402 -26.78 33.16 -6.96
CA LEU A 402 -27.86 32.39 -7.60
C LEU A 402 -28.08 31.03 -6.92
N ALA A 403 -27.01 30.36 -6.47
CA ALA A 403 -27.12 29.14 -5.68
C ALA A 403 -27.72 29.42 -4.30
N GLY A 404 -27.32 30.52 -3.65
CA GLY A 404 -27.92 31.00 -2.39
C GLY A 404 -29.41 31.32 -2.54
N ALA A 405 -29.81 31.92 -3.65
CA ALA A 405 -31.23 32.15 -3.98
C ALA A 405 -32.00 30.82 -4.17
N ALA A 406 -31.41 29.83 -4.85
CA ALA A 406 -32.01 28.51 -5.00
C ALA A 406 -32.14 27.77 -3.66
N VAL A 407 -31.12 27.81 -2.79
CA VAL A 407 -31.16 27.27 -1.43
C VAL A 407 -32.23 27.96 -0.57
N THR A 408 -32.36 29.28 -0.67
CA THR A 408 -33.42 30.05 0.01
C THR A 408 -34.81 29.60 -0.46
N MET A 409 -35.00 29.40 -1.77
CA MET A 409 -36.25 28.85 -2.29
C MET A 409 -36.49 27.39 -1.89
N LEU A 410 -35.45 26.57 -1.72
CA LEU A 410 -35.58 25.21 -1.20
C LEU A 410 -36.05 25.21 0.27
N ALA A 411 -35.67 26.22 1.07
CA ALA A 411 -36.21 26.38 2.43
C ALA A 411 -37.70 26.74 2.44
N GLU A 412 -38.16 27.60 1.52
CA GLU A 412 -39.59 27.87 1.31
C GLU A 412 -40.34 26.62 0.83
N VAL A 413 -39.75 25.83 -0.07
CA VAL A 413 -40.30 24.55 -0.50
C VAL A 413 -40.42 23.58 0.68
N ALA A 414 -39.40 23.48 1.54
CA ALA A 414 -39.43 22.63 2.73
C ALA A 414 -40.59 23.02 3.69
N ALA A 415 -40.85 24.31 3.85
CA ALA A 415 -41.97 24.82 4.64
C ALA A 415 -43.36 24.58 4.01
N ASP A 416 -43.43 24.45 2.68
CA ASP A 416 -44.67 24.16 1.94
C ASP A 416 -45.02 22.63 1.93
N VAL A 417 -44.16 21.73 2.44
CA VAL A 417 -44.46 20.27 2.46
C VAL A 417 -45.28 19.87 3.69
N GLU A 418 -46.61 19.94 3.55
CA GLU A 418 -47.54 19.44 4.56
C GLU A 418 -47.66 17.89 4.56
N PRO A 419 -47.61 17.21 5.73
CA PRO A 419 -47.79 15.77 5.83
C PRO A 419 -49.17 15.32 5.33
N GLY A 420 -49.19 14.64 4.18
CA GLY A 420 -50.41 14.12 3.56
C GLY A 420 -50.96 14.93 2.38
N CYS A 421 -50.18 15.87 1.82
CA CYS A 421 -50.49 16.51 0.55
C CYS A 421 -50.84 15.48 -0.55
N ARG A 422 -51.99 15.67 -1.23
CA ARG A 422 -52.50 14.76 -2.28
C ARG A 422 -52.35 15.29 -3.71
N ASP A 423 -51.71 16.44 -3.88
CA ASP A 423 -51.47 17.03 -5.20
C ASP A 423 -50.36 16.25 -5.92
N LEU A 424 -50.77 15.37 -6.84
CA LEU A 424 -49.87 14.54 -7.65
C LEU A 424 -48.99 15.36 -8.60
N VAL A 425 -49.43 16.56 -9.01
CA VAL A 425 -48.63 17.45 -9.86
C VAL A 425 -47.51 18.08 -9.03
N TYR A 426 -47.84 18.58 -7.83
CA TYR A 426 -46.86 19.09 -6.89
C TYR A 426 -45.84 18.01 -6.49
N LEU A 427 -46.28 16.84 -6.02
CA LEU A 427 -45.36 15.78 -5.58
C LEU A 427 -44.43 15.30 -6.71
N ARG A 428 -44.92 15.23 -7.95
CA ARG A 428 -44.11 14.83 -9.11
C ARG A 428 -43.12 15.91 -9.54
N ALA A 429 -43.53 17.18 -9.54
CA ALA A 429 -42.62 18.30 -9.80
C ALA A 429 -41.54 18.38 -8.70
N LEU A 430 -41.94 18.30 -7.44
CA LEU A 430 -41.07 18.33 -6.26
C LEU A 430 -40.01 17.22 -6.33
N SER A 431 -40.42 15.96 -6.42
CA SER A 431 -39.51 14.82 -6.47
C SER A 431 -38.55 14.88 -7.67
N SER A 432 -39.04 15.26 -8.85
CA SER A 432 -38.20 15.35 -10.05
C SER A 432 -37.17 16.50 -9.95
N ALA A 433 -37.58 17.67 -9.46
CA ALA A 433 -36.69 18.82 -9.29
C ALA A 433 -35.65 18.59 -8.17
N LEU A 434 -36.07 18.08 -7.01
CA LEU A 434 -35.16 17.75 -5.92
C LEU A 434 -34.15 16.68 -6.34
N ALA A 435 -34.57 15.64 -7.07
CA ALA A 435 -33.67 14.61 -7.56
C ALA A 435 -32.64 15.18 -8.55
N ALA A 436 -33.05 16.02 -9.50
CA ALA A 436 -32.10 16.61 -10.44
C ALA A 436 -31.10 17.58 -9.80
N ILE A 437 -31.53 18.36 -8.80
CA ILE A 437 -30.63 19.24 -8.03
C ILE A 437 -29.69 18.40 -7.15
N HIS A 438 -30.21 17.38 -6.46
CA HIS A 438 -29.44 16.46 -5.62
C HIS A 438 -28.41 15.69 -6.44
N ASP A 439 -28.83 14.96 -7.47
CA ASP A 439 -27.97 14.15 -8.35
C ASP A 439 -26.85 14.97 -8.98
N TRP A 440 -27.14 16.19 -9.47
CA TRP A 440 -26.11 17.04 -10.08
C TRP A 440 -25.10 17.49 -9.02
N SER A 441 -25.58 17.94 -7.87
CA SER A 441 -24.73 18.49 -6.80
C SER A 441 -23.89 17.38 -6.15
N GLU A 442 -24.47 16.20 -5.90
CA GLU A 442 -23.76 15.01 -5.40
C GLU A 442 -22.69 14.53 -6.39
N LYS A 443 -22.98 14.51 -7.70
CA LYS A 443 -21.96 14.24 -8.73
C LYS A 443 -20.82 15.26 -8.71
N GLN A 444 -21.06 16.51 -8.29
CA GLN A 444 -19.97 17.47 -8.08
C GLN A 444 -19.11 17.08 -6.87
N LEU A 445 -19.74 16.76 -5.74
CA LEU A 445 -19.08 16.48 -4.47
C LEU A 445 -18.31 15.15 -4.46
N LEU A 446 -18.74 14.14 -5.22
CA LEU A 446 -18.02 12.86 -5.32
C LEU A 446 -16.64 12.97 -5.98
N ASP A 447 -16.32 14.08 -6.65
CA ASP A 447 -15.03 14.35 -7.30
C ASP A 447 -14.70 15.85 -7.30
N TYR A 448 -14.91 16.51 -6.15
CA TYR A 448 -14.71 17.97 -6.03
C TYR A 448 -13.26 18.39 -6.29
N HIS A 449 -12.29 17.49 -6.04
CA HIS A 449 -10.88 17.70 -6.34
C HIS A 449 -10.63 17.97 -7.83
N GLU A 450 -11.21 17.19 -8.73
CA GLU A 450 -11.06 17.46 -10.17
C GLU A 450 -11.83 18.72 -10.60
N ARG A 451 -13.06 18.87 -10.11
CA ARG A 451 -14.01 19.87 -10.58
C ARG A 451 -13.66 21.28 -10.11
N TYR A 452 -13.15 21.42 -8.88
CA TYR A 452 -12.85 22.72 -8.26
C TYR A 452 -11.35 22.95 -7.98
N GLY A 453 -10.53 21.89 -7.88
CA GLY A 453 -9.10 22.01 -7.54
C GLY A 453 -8.24 22.69 -8.62
N LYS A 454 -8.74 22.81 -9.85
CA LYS A 454 -8.06 23.53 -10.96
C LYS A 454 -8.43 25.02 -11.06
N CYS A 455 -9.32 25.51 -10.20
CA CYS A 455 -9.79 26.91 -10.22
C CYS A 455 -8.82 27.87 -9.52
N VAL A 456 -8.95 29.17 -9.81
CA VAL A 456 -8.24 30.22 -9.07
C VAL A 456 -8.68 30.19 -7.60
N ALA A 457 -7.72 30.27 -6.68
CA ALA A 457 -7.95 30.22 -5.23
C ALA A 457 -9.09 31.18 -4.80
N GLY A 458 -10.03 30.66 -4.00
CA GLY A 458 -11.25 31.35 -3.59
C GLY A 458 -12.50 30.98 -4.42
N VAL A 459 -12.40 30.89 -5.75
CA VAL A 459 -13.58 30.62 -6.60
C VAL A 459 -14.04 29.16 -6.50
N GLY A 460 -13.10 28.21 -6.48
CA GLY A 460 -13.42 26.79 -6.30
C GLY A 460 -14.06 26.47 -4.95
N THR A 461 -13.67 27.18 -3.89
CA THR A 461 -14.20 27.03 -2.54
C THR A 461 -15.62 27.59 -2.39
N GLU A 462 -15.96 28.70 -3.05
CA GLU A 462 -17.33 29.24 -3.08
C GLU A 462 -18.29 28.34 -3.88
N ALA A 463 -17.81 27.73 -4.97
CA ALA A 463 -18.56 26.75 -5.75
C ALA A 463 -18.81 25.45 -4.95
N LEU A 464 -17.82 24.99 -4.17
CA LEU A 464 -17.97 23.86 -3.25
C LEU A 464 -19.00 24.14 -2.14
N ASP A 465 -18.91 25.31 -1.50
CA ASP A 465 -19.86 25.78 -0.46
C ASP A 465 -21.32 25.81 -1.00
N SER A 466 -21.47 26.26 -2.24
CA SER A 466 -22.74 26.28 -2.98
C SER A 466 -23.28 24.88 -3.26
N ALA A 467 -22.43 23.97 -3.78
CA ALA A 467 -22.82 22.59 -4.07
C ALA A 467 -23.18 21.79 -2.80
N MET A 468 -22.41 21.98 -1.72
CA MET A 468 -22.71 21.43 -0.38
C MET A 468 -24.08 21.90 0.12
N SER A 469 -24.34 23.21 0.07
CA SER A 469 -25.60 23.81 0.53
C SER A 469 -26.81 23.28 -0.26
N LEU A 470 -26.66 23.06 -1.57
CA LEU A 470 -27.69 22.46 -2.43
C LEU A 470 -27.94 20.98 -2.11
N VAL A 471 -26.89 20.16 -1.97
CA VAL A 471 -27.06 18.74 -1.56
C VAL A 471 -27.72 18.64 -0.19
N LEU A 472 -27.24 19.36 0.83
CA LEU A 472 -27.78 19.21 2.18
C LEU A 472 -29.23 19.68 2.26
N SER A 473 -29.59 20.79 1.62
CA SER A 473 -30.97 21.28 1.57
C SER A 473 -31.91 20.28 0.90
N THR A 474 -31.54 19.73 -0.26
CA THR A 474 -32.34 18.70 -0.95
C THR A 474 -32.41 17.38 -0.17
N SER A 475 -31.28 16.94 0.39
CA SER A 475 -31.16 15.74 1.22
C SER A 475 -32.07 15.79 2.44
N LYS A 476 -32.14 16.95 3.11
CA LYS A 476 -32.99 17.18 4.27
C LYS A 476 -34.47 17.06 3.91
N ILE A 477 -34.91 17.70 2.81
CA ILE A 477 -36.30 17.62 2.35
C ILE A 477 -36.69 16.17 2.02
N PHE A 478 -35.81 15.40 1.38
CA PHE A 478 -36.02 13.97 1.13
C PHE A 478 -36.17 13.16 2.43
N ALA A 479 -35.27 13.35 3.39
CA ALA A 479 -35.25 12.59 4.64
C ALA A 479 -36.45 12.88 5.55
N GLU A 480 -36.84 14.15 5.66
CA GLU A 480 -37.94 14.58 6.54
C GLU A 480 -39.33 14.27 5.96
N ASN A 481 -39.50 14.31 4.63
CA ASN A 481 -40.84 14.40 4.02
C ASN A 481 -41.18 13.32 2.97
N LEU A 482 -40.22 12.50 2.50
CA LEU A 482 -40.48 11.43 1.52
C LEU A 482 -40.00 10.02 1.96
N PRO A 483 -40.26 9.57 3.21
CA PRO A 483 -39.86 8.24 3.70
C PRO A 483 -40.65 7.11 3.02
N GLY A 484 -40.19 6.69 1.84
CA GLY A 484 -40.81 5.62 1.04
C GLY A 484 -40.56 5.71 -0.46
N MET A 485 -40.15 6.89 -0.97
CA MET A 485 -39.72 7.03 -2.37
C MET A 485 -38.22 6.71 -2.47
N GLY A 486 -37.89 5.42 -2.44
CA GLY A 486 -36.52 4.93 -2.34
C GLY A 486 -35.64 5.30 -3.54
N ILE A 487 -34.90 6.41 -3.43
CA ILE A 487 -33.55 6.47 -3.98
C ILE A 487 -32.71 5.54 -3.12
N ILE A 488 -32.04 4.57 -3.73
CA ILE A 488 -31.10 3.69 -3.03
C ILE A 488 -29.85 4.51 -2.71
N THR A 489 -29.89 5.23 -1.58
CA THR A 489 -28.69 5.82 -0.99
C THR A 489 -27.76 4.68 -0.60
N SER A 490 -26.52 4.68 -1.08
CA SER A 490 -25.51 3.64 -0.85
C SER A 490 -24.93 3.64 0.60
N ALA A 491 -25.77 4.00 1.57
CA ALA A 491 -25.43 4.19 2.98
C ALA A 491 -26.18 3.23 3.94
N ASP A 492 -26.97 2.28 3.42
CA ASP A 492 -27.55 1.18 4.22
C ASP A 492 -26.54 0.03 4.44
N ILE A 493 -25.30 0.36 4.81
CA ILE A 493 -24.31 -0.60 5.31
C ILE A 493 -23.77 -0.08 6.65
N ASP A 494 -23.93 -0.93 7.67
CA ASP A 494 -23.48 -0.81 9.06
C ASP A 494 -24.11 0.32 9.91
N GLY A 495 -25.09 -0.08 10.73
CA GLY A 495 -25.66 0.76 11.78
C GLY A 495 -24.67 1.00 12.91
N SER A 496 -24.16 2.23 13.01
CA SER A 496 -23.39 2.76 14.15
C SER A 496 -23.95 4.12 14.56
N GLY A 497 -23.87 4.44 15.85
CA GLY A 497 -24.70 5.45 16.52
C GLY A 497 -24.55 6.92 16.09
N VAL A 498 -25.66 7.65 16.26
CA VAL A 498 -25.80 9.10 16.54
C VAL A 498 -24.72 10.03 15.96
N GLU A 499 -24.47 9.94 14.65
CA GLU A 499 -23.85 11.02 13.89
C GLU A 499 -24.95 11.85 13.20
N SER A 500 -24.69 13.15 13.00
CA SER A 500 -25.59 13.99 12.21
C SER A 500 -25.65 13.44 10.78
N PHE A 501 -26.85 13.29 10.24
CA PHE A 501 -27.12 12.88 8.85
C PHE A 501 -26.36 13.73 7.81
N GLU A 502 -26.06 14.98 8.16
CA GLU A 502 -25.25 15.90 7.35
C GLU A 502 -23.76 15.52 7.41
N GLY A 503 -23.23 15.21 8.59
CA GLY A 503 -21.83 14.86 8.80
C GLY A 503 -21.40 13.57 8.10
N GLY A 504 -22.19 12.49 8.22
CA GLY A 504 -21.90 11.21 7.57
C GLY A 504 -21.91 11.29 6.03
N ARG A 505 -22.68 12.21 5.44
CA ARG A 505 -22.67 12.46 3.99
C ARG A 505 -21.44 13.26 3.55
N VAL A 506 -21.05 14.28 4.32
CA VAL A 506 -19.84 15.07 4.05
C VAL A 506 -18.60 14.16 4.10
N ASP A 507 -18.49 13.33 5.12
CA ASP A 507 -17.44 12.31 5.22
C ASP A 507 -17.41 11.41 3.98
N TYR A 508 -18.54 10.83 3.57
CA TYR A 508 -18.63 10.00 2.37
C TYR A 508 -18.11 10.72 1.11
N TYR A 509 -18.48 11.99 0.90
CA TYR A 509 -17.99 12.78 -0.24
C TYR A 509 -16.48 13.06 -0.17
N VAL A 510 -15.94 13.38 1.01
CA VAL A 510 -14.48 13.50 1.23
C VAL A 510 -13.80 12.18 0.89
N ARG A 511 -14.22 11.06 1.49
CA ARG A 511 -13.61 9.75 1.27
C ARG A 511 -13.71 9.30 -0.20
N CYS A 512 -14.78 9.65 -0.91
CA CYS A 512 -14.90 9.40 -2.36
C CYS A 512 -13.99 10.30 -3.20
N SER A 513 -14.00 11.62 -3.00
CA SER A 513 -13.18 12.53 -3.80
C SER A 513 -11.68 12.30 -3.57
N MET A 514 -11.25 11.97 -2.35
CA MET A 514 -9.85 11.64 -2.05
C MET A 514 -9.40 10.34 -2.73
N LYS A 515 -10.26 9.31 -2.78
CA LYS A 515 -9.98 8.08 -3.54
C LYS A 515 -9.84 8.35 -5.04
N ASN A 516 -10.73 9.17 -5.59
CA ASN A 516 -10.69 9.55 -7.01
C ASN A 516 -9.43 10.38 -7.34
N ALA A 517 -9.07 11.34 -6.48
CA ALA A 517 -7.84 12.12 -6.61
C ALA A 517 -6.57 11.26 -6.51
N PHE A 518 -6.48 10.37 -5.50
CA PHE A 518 -5.36 9.43 -5.37
C PHE A 518 -5.24 8.49 -6.59
N THR A 519 -6.37 7.97 -7.08
CA THR A 519 -6.40 7.10 -8.27
C THR A 519 -5.87 7.84 -9.49
N LYS A 520 -6.23 9.11 -9.68
CA LYS A 520 -5.70 9.94 -10.79
C LYS A 520 -4.21 10.24 -10.65
N ILE A 521 -3.69 10.48 -9.43
CA ILE A 521 -2.25 10.61 -9.21
C ILE A 521 -1.54 9.30 -9.58
N LEU A 522 -2.04 8.16 -9.09
CA LEU A 522 -1.50 6.83 -9.40
C LEU A 522 -1.54 6.53 -10.91
N GLU A 523 -2.63 6.85 -11.60
CA GLU A 523 -2.76 6.71 -13.06
C GLU A 523 -1.86 7.66 -13.83
N ASN A 524 -1.61 8.88 -13.34
CA ASN A 524 -0.67 9.82 -13.96
C ASN A 524 0.78 9.35 -13.79
N GLU A 525 1.18 8.90 -12.61
CA GLU A 525 2.54 8.36 -12.36
C GLU A 525 2.79 7.05 -13.13
N LEU A 526 1.74 6.23 -13.35
CA LEU A 526 1.80 5.06 -14.26
C LEU A 526 1.67 5.44 -15.74
N GLY A 527 1.13 6.63 -16.05
CA GLY A 527 0.70 7.07 -17.38
C GLY A 527 1.60 8.13 -18.03
N GLN A 528 2.67 8.57 -17.37
CA GLN A 528 3.63 9.55 -17.87
C GLN A 528 4.43 9.11 -19.12
N GLY A 529 4.20 7.90 -19.64
CA GLY A 529 4.70 7.43 -20.94
C GLY A 529 4.15 8.15 -22.18
N ASN A 530 3.34 9.21 -22.03
CA ASN A 530 2.80 10.02 -23.13
C ASN A 530 3.50 11.38 -23.33
N SER A 531 4.57 11.70 -22.60
CA SER A 531 5.46 12.82 -22.95
C SER A 531 6.47 12.38 -24.00
N MET A 532 6.78 13.25 -24.97
CA MET A 532 7.62 12.94 -26.14
C MET A 532 9.14 12.97 -25.83
N ILE A 533 9.53 12.41 -24.69
CA ILE A 533 10.93 12.18 -24.28
C ILE A 533 10.99 10.77 -23.68
N ILE A 534 11.84 9.91 -24.26
CA ILE A 534 12.03 8.55 -23.79
C ILE A 534 12.93 8.56 -22.55
N ASP A 535 12.37 8.19 -21.40
CA ASP A 535 13.07 7.40 -20.38
C ASP A 535 12.08 6.35 -19.86
N GLY A 536 11.98 5.25 -20.61
CA GLY A 536 11.11 4.12 -20.29
C GLY A 536 11.82 3.08 -19.44
N ASP A 537 12.27 3.45 -18.24
CA ASP A 537 12.86 2.50 -17.27
C ASP A 537 12.64 2.91 -15.79
N ASP A 538 11.59 3.71 -15.52
CA ASP A 538 11.20 4.10 -14.16
C ASP A 538 10.87 2.87 -13.31
N GLU A 539 11.79 2.50 -12.41
CA GLU A 539 11.63 1.32 -11.57
C GLU A 539 10.40 1.49 -10.65
N PRO A 540 9.57 0.44 -10.42
CA PRO A 540 8.37 0.56 -9.58
C PRO A 540 8.64 1.03 -8.14
N SER A 541 9.90 0.95 -7.68
CA SER A 541 10.39 1.55 -6.44
C SER A 541 10.32 3.09 -6.45
N GLU A 542 10.76 3.73 -7.55
CA GLU A 542 10.78 5.18 -7.70
C GLU A 542 9.38 5.75 -7.91
N ILE A 543 8.51 5.02 -8.63
CA ILE A 543 7.10 5.37 -8.80
C ILE A 543 6.40 5.37 -7.44
N LEU A 544 6.59 4.34 -6.60
CA LEU A 544 6.01 4.32 -5.25
C LEU A 544 6.58 5.40 -4.33
N ALA A 545 7.87 5.74 -4.46
CA ALA A 545 8.50 6.79 -3.67
C ALA A 545 8.01 8.21 -4.05
N ARG A 546 7.75 8.46 -5.35
CA ARG A 546 7.07 9.67 -5.84
C ARG A 546 5.63 9.73 -5.37
N LEU A 547 4.85 8.67 -5.61
CA LEU A 547 3.46 8.55 -5.16
C LEU A 547 3.30 8.85 -3.65
N ALA A 548 4.25 8.41 -2.81
CA ALA A 548 4.23 8.73 -1.38
C ALA A 548 4.31 10.25 -1.12
N LYS A 549 5.19 10.96 -1.83
CA LYS A 549 5.35 12.42 -1.73
C LYS A 549 4.13 13.15 -2.33
N ASP A 550 3.58 12.67 -3.43
CA ASP A 550 2.42 13.32 -4.07
C ASP A 550 1.14 13.09 -3.25
N THR A 551 1.06 11.97 -2.52
CA THR A 551 0.02 11.71 -1.51
C THR A 551 0.14 12.69 -0.33
N GLU A 552 1.35 13.00 0.14
CA GLU A 552 1.61 14.03 1.15
C GLU A 552 1.16 15.42 0.66
N GLN A 553 1.49 15.77 -0.60
CA GLN A 553 1.07 17.03 -1.22
C GLN A 553 -0.44 17.14 -1.40
N LEU A 554 -1.12 16.06 -1.78
CA LEU A 554 -2.58 16.02 -1.89
C LEU A 554 -3.26 16.21 -0.52
N ALA A 555 -2.72 15.60 0.54
CA ALA A 555 -3.22 15.79 1.90
C ALA A 555 -3.08 17.25 2.38
N LEU A 556 -1.93 17.88 2.13
CA LEU A 556 -1.70 19.30 2.41
C LEU A 556 -2.66 20.20 1.61
N PHE A 557 -2.88 19.89 0.33
CA PHE A 557 -3.79 20.66 -0.52
C PHE A 557 -5.25 20.61 -0.02
N GLU A 558 -5.73 19.43 0.38
CA GLU A 558 -7.06 19.24 0.98
C GLU A 558 -7.20 20.05 2.28
N ARG A 559 -6.23 19.93 3.18
CA ARG A 559 -6.21 20.63 4.48
C ARG A 559 -6.21 22.15 4.32
N ASP A 560 -5.43 22.67 3.38
CA ASP A 560 -5.22 24.11 3.24
C ASP A 560 -6.34 24.80 2.39
N ASN A 561 -7.07 24.06 1.53
CA ASN A 561 -8.06 24.63 0.61
C ASN A 561 -9.52 24.26 0.90
N PHE A 562 -9.83 22.96 1.08
CA PHE A 562 -11.21 22.48 1.11
C PHE A 562 -11.70 22.16 2.53
N SER A 563 -10.84 21.58 3.36
CA SER A 563 -11.15 21.29 4.77
C SER A 563 -11.71 22.50 5.54
N PRO A 564 -11.21 23.75 5.41
CA PRO A 564 -11.77 24.91 6.12
C PRO A 564 -13.22 25.26 5.73
N VAL A 565 -13.64 24.87 4.52
CA VAL A 565 -15.03 25.01 4.05
C VAL A 565 -15.89 23.88 4.63
N LEU A 566 -15.40 22.65 4.55
CA LEU A 566 -16.11 21.44 4.97
C LEU A 566 -16.29 21.34 6.51
N MET A 567 -15.44 22.02 7.29
CA MET A 567 -15.56 22.17 8.76
C MET A 567 -16.91 22.73 9.22
N ARG A 568 -17.69 23.35 8.32
CA ARG A 568 -19.05 23.84 8.61
C ARG A 568 -20.07 22.72 8.86
N TRP A 569 -19.85 21.53 8.32
CA TRP A 569 -20.82 20.42 8.35
C TRP A 569 -20.24 19.09 8.86
N HIS A 570 -18.91 18.96 8.90
CA HIS A 570 -18.22 17.81 9.45
C HIS A 570 -17.12 18.28 10.40
N PRO A 571 -16.95 17.69 11.60
CA PRO A 571 -16.02 18.21 12.59
C PRO A 571 -14.54 17.98 12.24
N PHE A 572 -14.20 16.96 11.43
CA PHE A 572 -12.80 16.60 11.10
C PHE A 572 -12.61 16.15 9.62
N PRO A 573 -12.91 16.99 8.61
CA PRO A 573 -12.85 16.60 7.20
C PRO A 573 -11.41 16.30 6.74
N GLY A 574 -10.43 17.10 7.19
CA GLY A 574 -9.01 16.85 6.90
C GLY A 574 -8.53 15.50 7.44
N ALA A 575 -8.97 15.13 8.66
CA ALA A 575 -8.65 13.84 9.23
C ALA A 575 -9.27 12.66 8.44
N ALA A 576 -10.55 12.76 8.03
CA ALA A 576 -11.20 11.76 7.17
C ALA A 576 -10.52 11.61 5.80
N ALA A 577 -10.03 12.72 5.24
CA ALA A 577 -9.24 12.73 4.01
C ALA A 577 -7.88 12.04 4.19
N VAL A 578 -7.16 12.35 5.27
CA VAL A 578 -5.86 11.77 5.60
C VAL A 578 -5.95 10.27 5.86
N VAL A 579 -6.93 9.80 6.63
CA VAL A 579 -7.19 8.35 6.82
C VAL A 579 -7.44 7.67 5.48
N THR A 580 -8.21 8.31 4.60
CA THR A 580 -8.49 7.78 3.26
C THR A 580 -7.23 7.62 2.44
N LEU A 581 -6.39 8.65 2.35
CA LEU A 581 -5.11 8.60 1.63
C LEU A 581 -4.14 7.59 2.22
N HIS A 582 -4.05 7.52 3.55
CA HIS A 582 -3.26 6.51 4.26
C HIS A 582 -3.71 5.09 3.85
N SER A 583 -5.01 4.82 3.86
CA SER A 583 -5.55 3.52 3.44
C SER A 583 -5.24 3.21 1.96
N CYS A 584 -5.35 4.20 1.07
CA CYS A 584 -5.13 4.03 -0.37
C CYS A 584 -3.66 3.69 -0.67
N PHE A 585 -2.72 4.49 -0.13
CA PHE A 585 -1.30 4.21 -0.27
C PHE A 585 -0.92 2.89 0.41
N GLY A 586 -1.49 2.60 1.59
CA GLY A 586 -1.30 1.33 2.31
C GLY A 586 -1.71 0.09 1.49
N VAL A 587 -2.76 0.18 0.66
CA VAL A 587 -3.15 -0.90 -0.27
C VAL A 587 -2.10 -1.07 -1.38
N VAL A 588 -1.63 0.02 -1.99
CA VAL A 588 -0.59 -0.03 -3.04
C VAL A 588 0.72 -0.59 -2.48
N LEU A 589 1.15 -0.11 -1.32
CA LEU A 589 2.34 -0.59 -0.60
C LEU A 589 2.22 -2.09 -0.30
N LYS A 590 1.09 -2.58 0.21
CA LYS A 590 0.87 -4.01 0.48
C LYS A 590 0.96 -4.85 -0.80
N GLN A 591 0.47 -4.37 -1.94
CA GLN A 591 0.59 -5.07 -3.23
C GLN A 591 2.04 -5.11 -3.76
N TYR A 592 2.83 -4.07 -3.50
CA TYR A 592 4.27 -4.05 -3.82
C TYR A 592 5.05 -5.01 -2.91
N LEU A 593 4.84 -4.94 -1.60
CA LEU A 593 5.48 -5.82 -0.61
C LEU A 593 5.16 -7.30 -0.82
N ALA A 594 3.97 -7.63 -1.33
CA ALA A 594 3.60 -9.01 -1.68
C ALA A 594 4.38 -9.60 -2.87
N LYS A 595 5.05 -8.76 -3.67
CA LYS A 595 5.92 -9.19 -4.79
C LYS A 595 7.40 -9.23 -4.42
N ALA A 596 7.80 -8.57 -3.33
CA ALA A 596 9.18 -8.51 -2.88
C ALA A 596 9.62 -9.84 -2.24
N THR A 597 10.77 -10.37 -2.68
CA THR A 597 11.34 -11.64 -2.19
C THR A 597 12.57 -11.46 -1.30
N SER A 598 13.23 -10.30 -1.35
CA SER A 598 14.46 -10.01 -0.61
C SER A 598 14.54 -8.52 -0.25
N LEU A 599 15.43 -8.18 0.69
CA LEU A 599 15.66 -6.82 1.14
C LEU A 599 16.66 -6.12 0.22
N THR A 600 16.16 -5.39 -0.77
CA THR A 600 16.99 -4.58 -1.70
C THR A 600 17.04 -3.11 -1.26
N ASN A 601 17.98 -2.32 -1.78
CA ASN A 601 18.11 -0.90 -1.40
C ASN A 601 16.89 -0.07 -1.84
N GLU A 602 16.32 -0.47 -2.97
CA GLU A 602 15.17 0.13 -3.65
C GLU A 602 13.91 -0.11 -2.81
N LEU A 603 13.74 -1.34 -2.29
CA LEU A 603 12.70 -1.67 -1.30
C LEU A 603 12.87 -0.89 0.01
N VAL A 604 14.11 -0.75 0.52
CA VAL A 604 14.40 0.06 1.72
C VAL A 604 14.05 1.53 1.48
N HIS A 605 14.30 2.07 0.28
CA HIS A 605 13.93 3.43 -0.08
C HIS A 605 12.41 3.63 -0.10
N VAL A 606 11.64 2.70 -0.72
CA VAL A 606 10.16 2.70 -0.68
C VAL A 606 9.64 2.65 0.75
N LEU A 607 10.19 1.77 1.57
CA LEU A 607 9.79 1.60 2.97
C LEU A 607 10.07 2.85 3.82
N HIS A 608 11.20 3.52 3.59
CA HIS A 608 11.47 4.83 4.22
C HIS A 608 10.53 5.94 3.70
N ALA A 609 10.21 5.98 2.40
CA ALA A 609 9.25 6.94 1.86
C ALA A 609 7.85 6.73 2.48
N ALA A 610 7.39 5.49 2.58
CA ALA A 610 6.15 5.11 3.26
C ALA A 610 6.13 5.53 4.74
N GLY A 611 7.22 5.28 5.48
CA GLY A 611 7.33 5.68 6.89
C GLY A 611 7.37 7.20 7.11
N ARG A 612 7.94 7.96 6.16
CA ARG A 612 7.86 9.44 6.18
C ARG A 612 6.43 9.92 5.94
N LEU A 613 5.76 9.39 4.91
CA LEU A 613 4.36 9.71 4.60
C LEU A 613 3.47 9.42 5.81
N GLU A 614 3.54 8.21 6.38
CA GLU A 614 2.74 7.83 7.56
C GLU A 614 2.93 8.82 8.72
N LYS A 615 4.17 9.23 8.99
CA LYS A 615 4.46 10.21 10.05
C LYS A 615 3.89 11.60 9.74
N ALA A 616 3.98 12.07 8.49
CA ALA A 616 3.41 13.35 8.07
C ALA A 616 1.87 13.33 8.15
N LEU A 617 1.23 12.26 7.67
CA LEU A 617 -0.21 12.05 7.76
C LEU A 617 -0.69 12.01 9.23
N LEU A 618 -0.03 11.24 10.08
CA LEU A 618 -0.34 11.19 11.52
C LEU A 618 -0.16 12.55 12.21
N GLN A 619 0.86 13.33 11.84
CA GLN A 619 1.07 14.67 12.38
C GLN A 619 -0.10 15.61 12.04
N MET A 620 -0.59 15.60 10.80
CA MET A 620 -1.75 16.42 10.41
C MET A 620 -3.02 16.05 11.17
N VAL A 621 -3.31 14.74 11.36
CA VAL A 621 -4.47 14.30 12.16
C VAL A 621 -4.38 14.74 13.62
N VAL A 622 -3.17 14.77 14.20
CA VAL A 622 -2.94 15.23 15.57
C VAL A 622 -3.05 16.76 15.69
N GLU A 623 -2.58 17.51 14.67
CA GLU A 623 -2.72 18.97 14.61
C GLU A 623 -4.20 19.38 14.48
N ASP A 624 -4.94 18.78 13.54
CA ASP A 624 -6.36 19.09 13.29
C ASP A 624 -7.29 18.70 14.45
N ALA A 625 -6.89 17.75 15.30
CA ALA A 625 -7.70 17.25 16.41
C ALA A 625 -7.27 17.79 17.80
N ALA A 626 -6.37 18.77 17.85
CA ALA A 626 -5.80 19.30 19.10
C ALA A 626 -6.84 19.92 20.05
N ASP A 627 -7.91 20.52 19.51
CA ASP A 627 -8.97 21.20 20.26
C ASP A 627 -10.12 20.27 20.72
N THR A 628 -9.91 18.95 20.75
CA THR A 628 -10.97 17.94 20.95
C THR A 628 -10.81 17.13 22.23
N ASP A 629 -11.93 16.81 22.91
CA ASP A 629 -11.95 15.99 24.14
C ASP A 629 -11.35 14.58 23.92
N ASP A 630 -11.44 14.03 22.69
CA ASP A 630 -10.80 12.76 22.35
C ASP A 630 -9.38 12.90 21.78
N GLY A 631 -8.86 14.11 21.56
CA GLY A 631 -7.53 14.36 20.98
C GLY A 631 -7.26 13.58 19.68
N GLY A 632 -8.29 13.40 18.85
CA GLY A 632 -8.22 12.62 17.60
C GLY A 632 -8.05 11.09 17.75
N ARG A 633 -8.12 10.53 18.97
CA ARG A 633 -7.83 9.10 19.23
C ARG A 633 -8.76 8.14 18.49
N SER A 634 -10.03 8.49 18.25
CA SER A 634 -10.95 7.73 17.41
C SER A 634 -10.43 7.59 15.97
N VAL A 635 -10.05 8.70 15.33
CA VAL A 635 -9.60 8.73 13.93
C VAL A 635 -8.21 8.10 13.76
N VAL A 636 -7.30 8.32 14.72
CA VAL A 636 -5.97 7.67 14.73
C VAL A 636 -6.09 6.14 14.82
N ARG A 637 -7.16 5.58 15.40
CA ARG A 637 -7.40 4.12 15.41
C ARG A 637 -7.83 3.55 14.05
N GLU A 638 -8.33 4.36 13.13
CA GLU A 638 -8.64 3.92 11.76
C GLU A 638 -7.36 3.77 10.91
N MET A 639 -6.30 4.50 11.26
CA MET A 639 -4.99 4.41 10.58
C MET A 639 -4.23 3.16 11.05
N VAL A 640 -4.39 2.05 10.33
CA VAL A 640 -3.65 0.80 10.57
C VAL A 640 -2.18 0.96 10.11
N PRO A 641 -1.17 0.97 11.01
CA PRO A 641 0.21 1.30 10.63
C PRO A 641 0.76 0.49 9.47
N TYR A 642 1.65 1.08 8.66
CA TYR A 642 2.32 0.41 7.54
C TYR A 642 3.33 -0.66 7.97
N GLU A 643 3.62 -0.76 9.27
CA GLU A 643 4.53 -1.75 9.88
C GLU A 643 5.92 -1.81 9.20
N VAL A 644 6.47 -0.64 8.86
CA VAL A 644 7.74 -0.50 8.12
C VAL A 644 8.88 -1.28 8.78
N GLU A 645 9.16 -1.02 10.06
CA GLU A 645 10.25 -1.67 10.81
C GLU A 645 10.03 -3.18 10.98
N SER A 646 8.79 -3.64 11.21
CA SER A 646 8.47 -5.08 11.31
C SER A 646 8.69 -5.79 9.97
N THR A 647 8.34 -5.11 8.87
CA THR A 647 8.50 -5.59 7.51
C THR A 647 9.97 -5.74 7.15
N VAL A 648 10.82 -4.76 7.50
CA VAL A 648 12.26 -4.89 7.29
C VAL A 648 12.84 -6.01 8.16
N ALA A 649 12.53 -6.04 9.46
CA ALA A 649 13.02 -7.07 10.37
C ALA A 649 12.68 -8.49 9.86
N ARG A 650 11.47 -8.68 9.33
CA ARG A 650 11.03 -9.93 8.69
C ARG A 650 11.87 -10.27 7.45
N PHE A 651 12.09 -9.33 6.52
CA PHE A 651 12.91 -9.60 5.34
C PHE A 651 14.38 -9.85 5.69
N LEU A 652 14.95 -9.11 6.64
CA LEU A 652 16.31 -9.31 7.12
C LEU A 652 16.48 -10.67 7.79
N LYS A 653 15.48 -11.12 8.56
CA LYS A 653 15.46 -12.46 9.15
C LYS A 653 15.48 -13.56 8.10
N THR A 654 14.60 -13.49 7.10
CA THR A 654 14.59 -14.47 6.00
C THR A 654 15.92 -14.48 5.23
N TRP A 655 16.56 -13.32 5.06
CA TRP A 655 17.90 -13.23 4.46
C TRP A 655 18.98 -13.90 5.32
N VAL A 656 18.97 -13.69 6.65
CA VAL A 656 19.91 -14.34 7.58
C VAL A 656 19.70 -15.87 7.57
N GLU A 657 18.46 -16.34 7.63
CA GLU A 657 18.12 -17.77 7.57
C GLU A 657 18.64 -18.43 6.27
N GLU A 658 18.51 -17.73 5.13
CA GLU A 658 18.98 -18.21 3.83
C GLU A 658 20.52 -18.27 3.73
N ARG A 659 21.22 -17.22 4.16
CA ARG A 659 22.70 -17.20 4.22
C ARG A 659 23.25 -18.28 5.16
N LEU A 660 22.59 -18.52 6.29
CA LEU A 660 22.95 -19.60 7.21
C LEU A 660 22.68 -20.99 6.60
N ARG A 661 21.62 -21.15 5.79
CA ARG A 661 21.36 -22.38 5.01
C ARG A 661 22.50 -22.66 4.02
N GLU A 662 22.91 -21.67 3.23
CA GLU A 662 24.04 -21.78 2.29
C GLU A 662 25.35 -22.17 3.00
N ALA A 663 25.64 -21.54 4.14
CA ALA A 663 26.82 -21.87 4.94
C ALA A 663 26.76 -23.30 5.52
N LYS A 664 25.59 -23.77 5.94
CA LYS A 664 25.39 -25.15 6.39
C LYS A 664 25.53 -26.16 5.25
N GLU A 665 25.07 -25.83 4.04
CA GLU A 665 25.29 -26.65 2.85
C GLU A 665 26.76 -26.76 2.45
N CYS A 666 27.57 -25.75 2.74
CA CYS A 666 29.03 -25.86 2.62
C CYS A 666 29.61 -26.91 3.58
N VAL A 667 29.08 -27.01 4.81
CA VAL A 667 29.51 -28.00 5.81
C VAL A 667 29.04 -29.42 5.46
N THR A 668 27.80 -29.61 5.00
CA THR A 668 27.32 -30.94 4.58
C THR A 668 28.11 -31.44 3.37
N ARG A 669 28.28 -30.61 2.33
CA ARG A 669 29.11 -30.93 1.16
C ARG A 669 30.55 -31.29 1.54
N ALA A 670 31.13 -30.61 2.54
CA ALA A 670 32.45 -30.94 3.05
C ALA A 670 32.51 -32.32 3.73
N LYS A 671 31.46 -32.74 4.43
CA LYS A 671 31.40 -34.07 5.07
C LYS A 671 31.49 -35.21 4.05
N ASP A 672 30.89 -35.02 2.88
CA ASP A 672 30.85 -36.05 1.82
C ASP A 672 32.11 -36.04 0.93
N THR A 673 32.74 -34.87 0.74
CA THR A 673 33.79 -34.68 -0.28
C THR A 673 35.22 -34.53 0.27
N GLU A 674 35.40 -34.22 1.56
CA GLU A 674 36.72 -33.83 2.08
C GLU A 674 37.67 -35.04 2.25
N SER A 675 38.80 -34.97 1.56
CA SER A 675 39.81 -36.04 1.50
C SER A 675 41.04 -35.79 2.39
N TRP A 676 41.12 -34.59 3.00
CA TRP A 676 42.18 -34.12 3.88
C TRP A 676 43.56 -34.07 3.19
N ILE A 677 43.57 -33.60 1.94
CA ILE A 677 44.77 -33.42 1.12
C ILE A 677 45.00 -31.91 0.95
N PRO A 678 46.19 -31.37 1.27
CA PRO A 678 46.45 -29.95 1.13
C PRO A 678 46.64 -29.61 -0.35
N LYS A 679 46.20 -28.41 -0.76
CA LYS A 679 46.28 -27.96 -2.16
C LYS A 679 47.71 -27.61 -2.57
N SER A 680 48.50 -27.06 -1.65
CA SER A 680 49.91 -26.73 -1.87
C SER A 680 50.66 -26.67 -0.53
N LYS A 681 51.99 -26.46 -0.55
CA LYS A 681 52.75 -26.19 0.68
C LYS A 681 52.34 -24.88 1.36
N ASN A 682 51.89 -23.89 0.59
CA ASN A 682 51.49 -22.57 1.09
C ASN A 682 50.05 -22.56 1.61
N GLU A 683 49.23 -23.55 1.22
CA GLU A 683 47.88 -23.80 1.73
C GLU A 683 47.80 -25.20 2.37
N PRO A 684 48.44 -25.43 3.53
CA PRO A 684 48.58 -26.75 4.15
C PRO A 684 47.31 -27.19 4.94
N TYR A 685 46.15 -26.64 4.59
CA TYR A 685 44.84 -26.80 5.24
C TYR A 685 43.75 -27.18 4.20
N ALA A 686 42.61 -27.66 4.68
CA ALA A 686 41.49 -28.12 3.86
C ALA A 686 40.82 -26.97 3.08
N GLN A 687 40.50 -27.19 1.81
CA GLN A 687 39.86 -26.19 0.96
C GLN A 687 38.39 -25.94 1.34
N SER A 688 37.72 -26.93 1.92
CA SER A 688 36.35 -26.77 2.46
C SER A 688 36.29 -25.71 3.58
N ALA A 689 37.31 -25.62 4.44
CA ALA A 689 37.41 -24.57 5.45
C ALA A 689 37.60 -23.18 4.82
N VAL A 690 38.39 -23.08 3.74
CA VAL A 690 38.58 -21.81 3.01
C VAL A 690 37.27 -21.32 2.41
N ALA A 691 36.49 -22.22 1.81
CA ALA A 691 35.16 -21.89 1.26
C ALA A 691 34.21 -21.41 2.36
N LEU A 692 34.13 -22.14 3.49
CA LEU A 692 33.27 -21.78 4.62
C LEU A 692 33.64 -20.42 5.24
N MET A 693 34.94 -20.15 5.48
CA MET A 693 35.39 -18.88 6.05
C MET A 693 35.19 -17.71 5.08
N LYS A 694 35.34 -17.92 3.76
CA LYS A 694 35.05 -16.89 2.76
C LYS A 694 33.56 -16.56 2.70
N LEU A 695 32.70 -17.57 2.70
CA LEU A 695 31.24 -17.38 2.71
C LEU A 695 30.80 -16.65 3.99
N ALA A 696 31.24 -17.11 5.16
CA ALA A 696 30.92 -16.45 6.43
C ALA A 696 31.41 -14.99 6.49
N LYS A 697 32.59 -14.68 5.92
CA LYS A 697 33.05 -13.29 5.80
C LYS A 697 32.15 -12.48 4.86
N ALA A 698 31.85 -12.98 3.67
CA ALA A 698 30.96 -12.31 2.73
C ALA A 698 29.58 -12.03 3.36
N THR A 699 29.00 -13.00 4.08
CA THR A 699 27.74 -12.81 4.81
C THR A 699 27.82 -11.70 5.86
N VAL A 700 28.90 -11.61 6.65
CA VAL A 700 29.07 -10.53 7.63
C VAL A 700 29.24 -9.17 6.95
N ASP A 701 30.06 -9.11 5.89
CA ASP A 701 30.31 -7.87 5.14
C ASP A 701 29.03 -7.39 4.41
N GLU A 702 28.25 -8.31 3.79
CA GLU A 702 26.94 -8.03 3.17
C GLU A 702 25.91 -7.53 4.19
N PHE A 703 25.80 -8.19 5.35
CA PHE A 703 24.82 -7.86 6.39
C PHE A 703 24.97 -6.42 6.91
N PHE A 704 26.21 -5.96 7.10
CA PHE A 704 26.48 -4.56 7.47
C PHE A 704 26.35 -3.57 6.31
N GLY A 705 26.35 -4.04 5.07
CA GLY A 705 26.02 -3.23 3.89
C GLY A 705 24.54 -2.85 3.79
N ILE A 706 23.63 -3.64 4.39
CA ILE A 706 22.18 -3.39 4.38
C ILE A 706 21.85 -2.16 5.26
N PRO A 707 21.30 -1.06 4.72
CA PRO A 707 21.24 0.23 5.43
C PRO A 707 19.97 0.42 6.28
N VAL A 708 19.71 -0.43 7.28
CA VAL A 708 18.48 -0.33 8.12
C VAL A 708 18.70 -0.39 9.63
N SER A 709 17.73 0.13 10.39
CA SER A 709 17.66 0.23 11.86
C SER A 709 17.59 -1.12 12.56
N ALA A 710 16.66 -2.00 12.11
CA ALA A 710 16.39 -3.31 12.72
C ALA A 710 17.55 -4.33 12.65
N ARG A 711 18.69 -3.96 12.07
CA ARG A 711 19.87 -4.82 11.95
C ARG A 711 20.50 -5.14 13.30
N ASP A 712 20.50 -4.18 14.23
CA ASP A 712 21.32 -4.25 15.44
C ASP A 712 20.82 -5.35 16.40
N ASP A 713 19.50 -5.57 16.46
CA ASP A 713 18.86 -6.69 17.16
C ASP A 713 19.21 -8.06 16.54
N MET A 714 19.50 -8.09 15.23
CA MET A 714 19.76 -9.31 14.46
C MET A 714 21.25 -9.71 14.38
N VAL A 715 22.17 -8.87 14.86
CA VAL A 715 23.62 -9.19 14.89
C VAL A 715 23.88 -10.48 15.66
N GLN A 716 23.19 -10.68 16.79
CA GLN A 716 23.36 -11.84 17.65
C GLN A 716 22.84 -13.12 16.99
N ASP A 717 21.66 -13.08 16.35
CA ASP A 717 21.08 -14.22 15.61
C ASP A 717 22.02 -14.72 14.51
N LEU A 718 22.59 -13.81 13.71
CA LEU A 718 23.57 -14.14 12.68
C LEU A 718 24.85 -14.76 13.28
N ALA A 719 25.35 -14.18 14.38
CA ALA A 719 26.57 -14.63 15.02
C ALA A 719 26.42 -16.00 15.69
N ASP A 720 25.29 -16.27 16.36
CA ASP A 720 24.98 -17.58 16.95
C ASP A 720 24.78 -18.64 15.86
N GLY A 721 24.10 -18.29 14.76
CA GLY A 721 23.94 -19.16 13.59
C GLY A 721 25.29 -19.57 12.98
N LEU A 722 26.16 -18.60 12.69
CA LEU A 722 27.51 -18.88 12.19
C LEU A 722 28.35 -19.66 13.22
N GLY A 723 28.24 -19.31 14.50
CA GLY A 723 28.91 -19.99 15.61
C GLY A 723 28.54 -21.47 15.73
N ALA A 724 27.27 -21.82 15.52
CA ALA A 724 26.80 -23.20 15.47
C ALA A 724 27.35 -23.97 14.25
N ILE A 725 27.37 -23.35 13.07
CA ILE A 725 27.92 -23.94 11.84
C ILE A 725 29.43 -24.20 11.99
N PHE A 726 30.17 -23.27 12.60
CA PHE A 726 31.59 -23.46 12.92
C PHE A 726 31.81 -24.62 13.90
N GLN A 727 31.00 -24.73 14.96
CA GLN A 727 31.06 -25.85 15.90
C GLN A 727 30.77 -27.19 15.21
N GLU A 728 29.80 -27.26 14.29
CA GLU A 728 29.50 -28.47 13.52
C GLU A 728 30.71 -28.91 12.66
N TYR A 729 31.37 -27.96 11.99
CA TYR A 729 32.56 -28.24 11.19
C TYR A 729 33.80 -28.59 12.04
N ILE A 730 33.97 -27.96 13.21
CA ILE A 730 35.02 -28.30 14.19
C ILE A 730 34.81 -29.72 14.75
N SER A 731 33.56 -30.11 15.02
CA SER A 731 33.21 -31.47 15.46
C SER A 731 33.57 -32.51 14.39
N PHE A 732 33.31 -32.21 13.11
CA PHE A 732 33.72 -33.05 11.97
C PHE A 732 35.25 -33.16 11.83
N LEU A 733 36.00 -32.09 12.09
CA LEU A 733 37.46 -32.15 12.17
C LEU A 733 37.93 -33.08 13.31
N ALA A 734 37.33 -32.95 14.50
CA ALA A 734 37.65 -33.73 15.70
C ALA A 734 37.25 -35.22 15.63
N SER A 735 36.35 -35.61 14.71
CA SER A 735 35.98 -37.02 14.48
C SER A 735 37.08 -37.77 13.70
N CYS A 736 38.18 -38.07 14.40
CA CYS A 736 39.37 -38.77 13.89
C CYS A 736 39.71 -40.06 14.67
N GLY A 737 38.83 -40.53 15.55
CA GLY A 737 39.08 -41.64 16.47
C GLY A 737 39.51 -41.18 17.87
N THR A 738 40.18 -42.07 18.62
CA THR A 738 40.72 -41.81 19.97
C THR A 738 42.08 -42.49 20.12
N LYS A 739 42.95 -42.03 21.02
CA LYS A 739 44.27 -42.68 21.21
C LYS A 739 44.22 -44.16 21.61
N GLN A 740 43.13 -44.58 22.26
CA GLN A 740 42.96 -45.96 22.72
C GLN A 740 42.88 -46.96 21.56
N SER A 741 42.51 -46.55 20.34
CA SER A 741 42.48 -47.43 19.17
C SER A 741 43.87 -47.83 18.65
N TYR A 742 44.93 -47.15 19.09
CA TYR A 742 46.32 -47.44 18.69
C TYR A 742 47.15 -48.08 19.81
N LEU A 743 46.68 -48.06 21.06
CA LEU A 743 47.43 -48.63 22.18
C LEU A 743 47.31 -50.17 22.20
N PRO A 744 48.42 -50.91 22.32
CA PRO A 744 48.39 -52.37 22.34
C PRO A 744 47.59 -52.92 23.54
N SER A 745 46.97 -54.09 23.36
CA SER A 745 46.42 -54.85 24.48
C SER A 745 47.54 -55.27 25.42
N LEU A 746 47.34 -55.09 26.73
CA LEU A 746 48.36 -55.48 27.71
C LEU A 746 48.50 -57.01 27.71
N PRO A 747 49.71 -57.57 27.65
CA PRO A 747 49.92 -58.99 27.74
C PRO A 747 49.53 -59.50 29.14
N THR A 748 49.18 -60.79 29.21
CA THR A 748 48.93 -61.47 30.49
C THR A 748 50.18 -61.44 31.36
N LEU A 749 50.00 -61.32 32.68
CA LEU A 749 51.12 -61.34 33.61
C LEU A 749 51.73 -62.75 33.64
N THR A 750 53.02 -62.82 33.37
CA THR A 750 53.84 -64.04 33.35
C THR A 750 55.13 -63.77 34.12
N ARG A 751 55.72 -64.80 34.72
CA ARG A 751 57.06 -64.70 35.31
C ARG A 751 58.12 -65.22 34.34
N CYS A 752 59.32 -64.63 34.38
CA CYS A 752 60.43 -64.99 33.50
C CYS A 752 60.84 -66.47 33.63
N ASN A 753 61.22 -67.06 32.49
CA ASN A 753 61.79 -68.39 32.45
C ASN A 753 63.29 -68.34 32.74
N GLN A 754 63.64 -68.78 33.93
CA GLN A 754 64.98 -69.25 34.24
C GLN A 754 65.22 -70.58 33.54
N ASP A 755 65.52 -70.49 32.25
CA ASP A 755 66.13 -71.56 31.47
C ASP A 755 67.54 -71.80 32.01
N SER A 756 67.87 -73.04 32.36
CA SER A 756 69.19 -73.42 32.87
C SER A 756 70.30 -72.89 31.96
N LYS A 757 71.44 -72.44 32.53
CA LYS A 757 72.55 -71.79 31.80
C LYS A 757 72.99 -72.54 30.52
N ILE A 758 72.87 -73.88 30.53
CA ILE A 758 73.10 -74.78 29.39
C ILE A 758 72.17 -74.46 28.19
N LEU A 759 70.87 -74.25 28.41
CA LEU A 759 69.91 -73.95 27.34
C LEU A 759 70.13 -72.55 26.75
N ARG A 760 70.60 -71.57 27.55
CA ARG A 760 71.06 -70.26 27.03
C ARG A 760 72.28 -70.42 26.12
N LEU A 761 73.25 -71.26 26.49
CA LEU A 761 74.41 -71.60 25.64
C LEU A 761 73.98 -72.29 24.33
N TRP A 762 73.05 -73.25 24.37
CA TRP A 762 72.53 -73.91 23.16
C TRP A 762 71.75 -72.95 22.25
N LYS A 763 70.88 -72.08 22.80
CA LYS A 763 70.20 -71.03 22.04
C LYS A 763 71.16 -70.01 21.42
N ARG A 764 72.33 -69.76 22.04
CA ARG A 764 73.37 -68.83 21.53
C ARG A 764 74.34 -69.47 20.54
N ALA A 765 74.50 -70.79 20.57
CA ALA A 765 75.27 -71.56 19.59
C ALA A 765 74.47 -71.97 18.35
N ALA A 766 73.14 -72.05 18.45
CA ALA A 766 72.24 -72.38 17.36
C ALA A 766 71.83 -71.13 16.55
N THR A 767 72.71 -70.67 15.65
CA THR A 767 72.31 -69.89 14.46
C THR A 767 73.26 -70.25 13.32
N PRO A 768 72.72 -70.59 12.13
CA PRO A 768 72.29 -69.54 11.21
C PRO A 768 70.98 -69.86 10.45
N CYS A 769 70.67 -69.02 9.44
CA CYS A 769 69.66 -69.20 8.39
C CYS A 769 68.20 -68.78 8.69
N ARG A 770 67.99 -67.48 8.50
CA ARG A 770 66.73 -66.81 8.09
C ARG A 770 65.95 -67.59 7.02
N ASN A 771 64.69 -67.96 7.26
CA ASN A 771 63.59 -68.00 6.27
C ASN A 771 62.20 -68.25 6.93
N PRO A 772 61.06 -67.98 6.25
CA PRO A 772 59.79 -67.58 6.92
C PRO A 772 58.58 -68.52 6.68
N VAL A 773 57.40 -68.18 7.29
CA VAL A 773 56.01 -68.68 7.01
C VAL A 773 55.72 -70.09 7.58
N SER A 774 54.59 -70.50 8.24
CA SER A 774 53.25 -69.97 8.65
C SER A 774 52.58 -70.99 9.65
N PRO A 775 51.23 -71.06 9.95
CA PRO A 775 50.09 -70.15 9.68
C PRO A 775 49.08 -69.90 10.86
N ARG A 776 48.08 -69.05 10.56
CA ARG A 776 46.80 -68.70 11.26
C ARG A 776 46.86 -67.46 12.17
N CYS A 777 46.24 -66.31 11.91
CA CYS A 777 45.48 -65.76 10.76
C CYS A 777 45.58 -64.20 10.83
N GLY A 778 45.40 -63.38 9.78
CA GLY A 778 45.26 -63.66 8.34
C GLY A 778 44.44 -62.58 7.59
N VAL A 779 44.96 -62.08 6.44
CA VAL A 779 44.30 -61.20 5.42
C VAL A 779 44.00 -59.75 5.89
N SER A 780 44.37 -58.64 5.24
CA SER A 780 45.26 -58.19 4.13
C SER A 780 45.33 -56.64 4.21
N HIS A 781 46.22 -55.82 3.63
CA HIS A 781 47.34 -55.85 2.65
C HIS A 781 48.37 -54.77 3.13
N GLY A 782 49.55 -54.51 2.54
CA GLY A 782 50.29 -55.06 1.40
C GLY A 782 51.60 -54.27 1.16
N GLN A 783 52.45 -54.78 0.26
CA GLN A 783 53.81 -54.29 -0.10
C GLN A 783 54.94 -54.50 0.92
N SER A 784 55.78 -55.49 0.62
CA SER A 784 57.13 -55.64 1.18
C SER A 784 58.09 -54.62 0.58
N PHE A 785 59.04 -54.14 1.40
CA PHE A 785 60.31 -53.61 0.88
C PHE A 785 61.48 -54.45 1.38
N SER A 786 62.32 -54.84 0.43
CA SER A 786 63.50 -55.67 0.63
C SER A 786 64.57 -54.95 1.46
N SER A 787 65.22 -55.70 2.35
CA SER A 787 66.38 -55.22 3.10
C SER A 787 67.66 -55.40 2.28
N THR A 788 68.02 -54.39 1.50
CA THR A 788 69.36 -54.18 0.93
C THR A 788 69.81 -52.73 1.19
N GLY A 789 71.12 -52.52 1.29
CA GLY A 789 71.70 -51.35 1.97
C GLY A 789 71.44 -49.99 1.29
N GLY A 790 71.13 -48.99 2.12
CA GLY A 790 71.12 -47.57 1.74
C GLY A 790 71.11 -46.69 2.99
N HIS A 791 72.05 -45.73 3.09
CA HIS A 791 72.29 -44.94 4.32
C HIS A 791 71.24 -43.84 4.62
N ASN A 792 70.13 -43.77 3.88
CA ASN A 792 69.05 -42.82 4.08
C ASN A 792 67.74 -43.54 4.45
N PRO A 793 67.40 -43.67 5.76
CA PRO A 793 66.07 -44.14 6.16
C PRO A 793 65.01 -43.12 5.72
N ARG A 794 63.81 -43.60 5.34
CA ARG A 794 62.65 -42.74 5.04
C ARG A 794 61.81 -42.53 6.31
N PRO A 795 61.12 -41.38 6.48
CA PRO A 795 60.12 -41.20 7.54
C PRO A 795 59.06 -42.30 7.47
N SER A 796 58.61 -42.79 8.62
CA SER A 796 57.59 -43.85 8.70
C SER A 796 56.15 -43.34 8.61
N THR A 797 55.95 -42.02 8.68
CA THR A 797 54.65 -41.34 8.67
C THR A 797 53.77 -41.75 7.48
N SER A 798 52.62 -42.36 7.76
CA SER A 798 51.65 -42.79 6.75
C SER A 798 50.79 -41.63 6.23
N ARG A 799 50.17 -41.84 5.06
CA ARG A 799 49.16 -40.90 4.52
C ARG A 799 48.01 -40.65 5.51
N GLY A 800 47.68 -41.63 6.35
CA GLY A 800 46.66 -41.48 7.40
C GLY A 800 47.06 -40.44 8.45
N THR A 801 48.33 -40.43 8.86
CA THR A 801 48.87 -39.47 9.83
C THR A 801 49.06 -38.08 9.21
N GLN A 802 49.49 -38.00 7.95
CA GLN A 802 49.55 -36.73 7.20
C GLN A 802 48.17 -36.06 7.09
N ARG A 803 47.09 -36.83 6.87
CA ARG A 803 45.70 -36.30 6.87
C ARG A 803 45.32 -35.67 8.23
N LEU A 804 45.82 -36.21 9.35
CA LEU A 804 45.60 -35.62 10.68
C LEU A 804 46.36 -34.30 10.86
N TYR A 805 47.55 -34.18 10.27
CA TYR A 805 48.28 -32.89 10.24
C TYR A 805 47.53 -31.83 9.44
N VAL A 806 46.92 -32.18 8.30
CA VAL A 806 46.06 -31.26 7.53
C VAL A 806 44.84 -30.83 8.34
N ARG A 807 44.19 -31.75 9.09
CA ARG A 807 43.10 -31.40 10.01
C ARG A 807 43.57 -30.44 11.12
N LEU A 808 44.74 -30.67 11.69
CA LEU A 808 45.33 -29.80 12.72
C LEU A 808 45.61 -28.39 12.18
N ASN A 809 46.24 -28.28 11.01
CA ASN A 809 46.44 -27.02 10.31
C ASN A 809 45.11 -26.30 10.00
N THR A 810 44.09 -27.07 9.61
CA THR A 810 42.74 -26.54 9.33
C THR A 810 42.10 -25.96 10.59
N LEU A 811 42.24 -26.60 11.75
CA LEU A 811 41.75 -26.04 13.02
C LEU A 811 42.43 -24.72 13.40
N HIS A 812 43.76 -24.61 13.18
CA HIS A 812 44.47 -23.34 13.40
C HIS A 812 44.08 -22.25 12.39
N TYR A 813 43.79 -22.63 11.13
CA TYR A 813 43.25 -21.73 10.11
C TYR A 813 41.85 -21.21 10.50
N LEU A 814 40.95 -22.09 10.94
CA LEU A 814 39.63 -21.68 11.44
C LEU A 814 39.75 -20.74 12.63
N LEU A 815 40.59 -21.06 13.62
CA LEU A 815 40.75 -20.25 14.82
C LEU A 815 41.19 -18.81 14.50
N SER A 816 42.08 -18.61 13.51
CA SER A 816 42.49 -17.26 13.09
C SER A 816 41.40 -16.51 12.33
N HIS A 817 40.58 -17.19 11.52
CA HIS A 817 39.49 -16.57 10.77
C HIS A 817 38.28 -16.25 11.66
N ILE A 818 37.93 -17.14 12.60
CA ILE A 818 36.93 -16.88 13.64
C ILE A 818 37.33 -15.64 14.44
N GLN A 819 38.60 -15.51 14.84
CA GLN A 819 39.12 -14.30 15.53
C GLN A 819 39.06 -13.03 14.67
N ALA A 820 39.12 -13.14 13.33
CA ALA A 820 38.96 -11.99 12.44
C ALA A 820 37.49 -11.58 12.29
N LEU A 821 36.56 -12.54 12.21
CA LEU A 821 35.12 -12.29 12.17
C LEU A 821 34.60 -11.70 13.49
N ASP A 822 35.08 -12.21 14.63
CA ASP A 822 34.78 -11.72 16.00
C ASP A 822 35.10 -10.21 16.12
N LYS A 823 36.26 -9.80 15.58
CA LYS A 823 36.68 -8.39 15.49
C LYS A 823 35.83 -7.57 14.52
N SER A 824 35.41 -8.15 13.40
CA SER A 824 34.56 -7.49 12.41
C SER A 824 33.20 -7.14 13.02
N LEU A 825 32.52 -8.12 13.62
CA LEU A 825 31.24 -7.94 14.32
C LEU A 825 31.37 -6.90 15.45
N SER A 826 32.42 -7.00 16.27
CA SER A 826 32.70 -6.05 17.35
C SER A 826 32.90 -4.61 16.85
N PHE A 827 33.59 -4.43 15.72
CA PHE A 827 33.87 -3.12 15.13
C PHE A 827 32.59 -2.47 14.60
N PHE A 828 31.77 -3.21 13.86
CA PHE A 828 30.53 -2.68 13.29
C PHE A 828 29.43 -2.46 14.35
N SER A 829 29.32 -3.34 15.36
CA SER A 829 28.36 -3.18 16.46
C SER A 829 28.74 -2.04 17.42
N GLY A 830 30.03 -1.83 17.69
CA GLY A 830 30.51 -0.76 18.59
C GLY A 830 30.50 0.66 17.99
N GLY A 831 30.18 0.81 16.70
CA GLY A 831 30.43 2.04 15.96
C GLY A 831 29.40 3.18 16.10
N ARG A 832 28.24 2.96 16.74
CA ARG A 832 27.10 3.92 16.68
C ARG A 832 26.46 4.36 18.00
N CYS A 833 26.89 3.87 19.16
CA CYS A 833 26.36 4.30 20.46
C CYS A 833 27.44 4.84 21.41
N ALA A 834 27.61 6.16 21.43
CA ALA A 834 28.40 6.86 22.45
C ALA A 834 27.86 8.27 22.76
N SER A 835 26.56 8.39 23.03
CA SER A 835 26.05 9.55 23.78
C SER A 835 26.51 9.44 25.23
N PRO A 836 27.22 10.43 25.81
CA PRO A 836 27.84 10.30 27.12
C PRO A 836 26.83 10.55 28.24
N ALA A 837 26.08 9.52 28.65
CA ALA A 837 25.17 9.59 29.79
C ALA A 837 25.28 8.36 30.71
N SER A 838 25.92 8.56 31.86
CA SER A 838 25.63 7.88 33.14
C SER A 838 25.58 6.34 33.17
N SER A 839 26.73 5.69 33.29
CA SER A 839 27.01 4.75 34.42
C SER A 839 28.42 4.16 34.37
N ALA A 840 29.33 4.77 35.12
CA ALA A 840 30.65 4.18 35.36
C ALA A 840 30.56 3.02 36.38
N ASN A 841 30.37 1.78 35.92
CA ASN A 841 30.91 0.56 36.57
C ASN A 841 30.61 -0.76 35.84
N ARG A 842 31.38 -1.05 34.77
CA ARG A 842 32.04 -2.34 34.54
C ARG A 842 32.93 -2.28 33.30
N ARG A 843 34.23 -2.61 33.46
CA ARG A 843 35.10 -2.95 32.32
C ARG A 843 34.79 -4.38 31.87
N LEU A 844 33.61 -4.57 31.29
CA LEU A 844 33.32 -5.78 30.53
C LEU A 844 34.18 -5.75 29.27
N ALA A 845 34.84 -6.86 28.97
CA ALA A 845 35.51 -7.04 27.68
C ALA A 845 34.47 -6.90 26.55
N PRO A 846 34.87 -6.46 25.33
CA PRO A 846 33.95 -6.47 24.18
C PRO A 846 33.37 -7.87 23.98
N PRO A 847 32.09 -7.99 23.58
CA PRO A 847 31.42 -9.28 23.45
C PRO A 847 32.13 -10.14 22.39
N SER A 848 32.69 -11.28 22.82
CA SER A 848 33.25 -12.29 21.92
C SER A 848 32.19 -13.28 21.47
N TYR A 849 31.55 -12.96 20.35
CA TYR A 849 30.43 -13.71 19.78
C TYR A 849 30.72 -15.21 19.58
N PHE A 850 31.96 -15.55 19.22
CA PHE A 850 32.33 -16.92 18.83
C PHE A 850 32.98 -17.76 19.94
N ASP A 851 32.83 -17.41 21.21
CA ASP A 851 33.53 -18.07 22.33
C ASP A 851 33.41 -19.60 22.36
N HIS A 852 32.20 -20.12 22.20
CA HIS A 852 31.94 -21.55 22.14
C HIS A 852 32.69 -22.23 20.99
N ALA A 853 32.74 -21.61 19.81
CA ALA A 853 33.50 -22.10 18.66
C ALA A 853 35.02 -22.02 18.89
N ARG A 854 35.54 -20.96 19.53
CA ARG A 854 36.97 -20.83 19.88
C ARG A 854 37.40 -21.93 20.86
N SER A 855 36.61 -22.16 21.91
CA SER A 855 36.85 -23.21 22.91
C SER A 855 36.76 -24.63 22.31
N ALA A 856 35.76 -24.87 21.46
CA ALA A 856 35.64 -26.12 20.70
C ALA A 856 36.86 -26.36 19.78
N ALA A 857 37.34 -25.33 19.08
CA ALA A 857 38.52 -25.42 18.23
C ALA A 857 39.78 -25.75 19.02
N GLN A 858 40.01 -25.11 20.18
CA GLN A 858 41.13 -25.41 21.07
C GLN A 858 41.09 -26.86 21.60
N SER A 859 39.91 -27.33 22.00
CA SER A 859 39.70 -28.71 22.44
C SER A 859 39.93 -29.72 21.32
N ALA A 860 39.49 -29.40 20.09
CA ALA A 860 39.72 -30.21 18.90
C ALA A 860 41.21 -30.25 18.50
N ILE A 861 41.95 -29.14 18.65
CA ILE A 861 43.40 -29.05 18.38
C ILE A 861 44.16 -30.05 19.27
N ALA A 862 43.89 -30.03 20.58
CA ALA A 862 44.51 -30.97 21.52
C ALA A 862 44.17 -32.44 21.18
N ARG A 863 42.90 -32.74 20.89
CA ARG A 863 42.44 -34.09 20.53
C ARG A 863 43.05 -34.60 19.22
N VAL A 864 43.08 -33.79 18.16
CA VAL A 864 43.63 -34.19 16.86
C VAL A 864 45.14 -34.39 16.95
N ALA A 865 45.86 -33.53 17.70
CA ALA A 865 47.28 -33.70 17.97
C ALA A 865 47.58 -35.00 18.74
N GLU A 866 46.79 -35.32 19.79
CA GLU A 866 46.91 -36.57 20.54
C GLU A 866 46.71 -37.78 19.60
N VAL A 867 45.61 -37.82 18.85
CA VAL A 867 45.30 -38.93 17.93
C VAL A 867 46.39 -39.10 16.87
N ALA A 868 46.94 -37.99 16.34
CA ALA A 868 48.04 -38.01 15.37
C ALA A 868 49.34 -38.56 15.98
N ALA A 869 49.69 -38.14 17.20
CA ALA A 869 50.88 -38.59 17.90
C ALA A 869 50.85 -40.08 18.25
N TYR A 870 49.73 -40.57 18.80
CA TYR A 870 49.60 -41.99 19.15
C TYR A 870 49.58 -42.87 17.91
N ARG A 871 48.95 -42.42 16.80
CA ARG A 871 49.05 -43.09 15.51
C ARG A 871 50.49 -43.12 14.98
N LEU A 872 51.21 -42.01 15.07
CA LEU A 872 52.59 -41.92 14.59
C LEU A 872 53.53 -42.89 15.34
N ILE A 873 53.40 -42.98 16.67
CA ILE A 873 54.28 -43.81 17.49
C ILE A 873 53.86 -45.30 17.49
N PHE A 874 52.57 -45.59 17.76
CA PHE A 874 52.09 -46.96 17.94
C PHE A 874 51.57 -47.65 16.69
N LEU A 875 51.40 -46.95 15.55
CA LEU A 875 51.07 -47.60 14.27
C LEU A 875 52.19 -47.40 13.26
N ASP A 876 52.47 -46.16 12.87
CA ASP A 876 53.45 -45.87 11.82
C ASP A 876 54.89 -46.23 12.26
N SER A 877 55.22 -46.06 13.54
CA SER A 877 56.57 -46.32 14.09
C SER A 877 56.65 -47.57 14.97
N HIS A 878 55.61 -48.42 14.98
CA HIS A 878 55.46 -49.60 15.86
C HIS A 878 56.71 -50.48 15.87
N HIS A 879 57.26 -50.80 14.70
CA HIS A 879 58.46 -51.62 14.59
C HIS A 879 59.69 -51.01 15.29
N SER A 880 59.86 -49.69 15.26
CA SER A 880 61.00 -49.02 15.91
C SER A 880 60.81 -48.83 17.41
N PHE A 881 59.59 -48.47 17.84
CA PHE A 881 59.29 -48.10 19.22
C PHE A 881 58.78 -49.25 20.10
N TYR A 882 58.11 -50.25 19.51
CA TYR A 882 57.41 -51.30 20.25
C TYR A 882 57.82 -52.74 19.90
N ASP A 883 58.17 -53.06 18.64
CA ASP A 883 58.69 -54.41 18.31
C ASP A 883 60.19 -54.51 18.55
N GLY A 884 60.96 -53.53 18.07
CA GLY A 884 62.43 -53.62 18.06
C GLY A 884 63.11 -53.32 19.39
N LEU A 885 62.57 -52.44 20.24
CA LEU A 885 63.27 -51.96 21.45
C LEU A 885 63.45 -53.08 22.49
N TYR A 886 64.69 -53.39 22.88
CA TYR A 886 65.07 -54.43 23.86
C TYR A 886 64.62 -55.87 23.54
N ALA A 887 64.11 -56.14 22.33
CA ALA A 887 63.70 -57.50 21.94
C ALA A 887 64.94 -58.41 21.78
N GLY A 888 64.96 -59.54 22.49
CA GLY A 888 66.10 -60.45 22.54
C GLY A 888 67.20 -60.06 23.54
N GLY A 889 67.15 -58.86 24.14
CA GLY A 889 68.10 -58.38 25.15
C GLY A 889 68.41 -56.88 25.03
N VAL A 890 68.78 -56.24 26.14
CA VAL A 890 69.04 -54.79 26.17
C VAL A 890 70.31 -54.41 25.40
N THR A 891 71.37 -55.21 25.49
CA THR A 891 72.64 -54.96 24.77
C THR A 891 72.47 -54.88 23.26
N ASP A 892 71.65 -55.77 22.71
CA ASP A 892 71.59 -56.04 21.27
C ASP A 892 70.55 -55.15 20.57
N ALA A 893 69.57 -54.64 21.32
CA ALA A 893 68.39 -53.94 20.81
C ALA A 893 68.13 -52.56 21.48
N ARG A 894 69.20 -51.76 21.63
CA ARG A 894 69.18 -50.39 22.21
C ARG A 894 68.29 -49.40 21.44
N ILE A 895 67.92 -48.27 22.07
CA ILE A 895 66.95 -47.26 21.56
C ILE A 895 67.37 -46.50 20.29
N ARG A 896 68.63 -46.56 19.87
CA ARG A 896 69.19 -45.76 18.76
C ARG A 896 68.40 -45.84 17.44
N PRO A 897 67.79 -46.97 17.02
CA PRO A 897 66.90 -47.01 15.85
C PRO A 897 65.64 -46.16 16.04
N ALA A 898 64.96 -46.26 17.20
CA ALA A 898 63.77 -45.46 17.51
C ALA A 898 64.05 -43.96 17.47
N LEU A 899 65.18 -43.51 18.04
CA LEU A 899 65.58 -42.10 18.01
C LEU A 899 65.87 -41.58 16.58
N ARG A 900 66.36 -42.45 15.68
CA ARG A 900 66.54 -42.08 14.25
C ARG A 900 65.19 -41.92 13.55
N THR A 901 64.27 -42.86 13.72
CA THR A 901 62.90 -42.78 13.19
C THR A 901 62.18 -41.54 13.72
N LEU A 902 62.26 -41.28 15.02
CA LEU A 902 61.69 -40.10 15.68
C LEU A 902 62.21 -38.79 15.08
N LYS A 903 63.54 -38.64 14.91
CA LYS A 903 64.14 -37.43 14.32
C LYS A 903 63.57 -37.14 12.92
N GLN A 904 63.42 -38.18 12.09
CA GLN A 904 62.90 -38.03 10.73
C GLN A 904 61.41 -37.68 10.72
N ASN A 905 60.62 -38.32 11.58
CA ASN A 905 59.19 -38.04 11.71
C ASN A 905 58.93 -36.63 12.27
N MET A 906 59.75 -36.15 13.23
CA MET A 906 59.69 -34.77 13.70
C MET A 906 60.05 -33.76 12.61
N SER A 907 61.10 -34.00 11.83
CA SER A 907 61.47 -33.12 10.71
C SER A 907 60.36 -33.04 9.65
N LEU A 908 59.70 -34.16 9.34
CA LEU A 908 58.54 -34.16 8.45
C LEU A 908 57.34 -33.43 9.06
N LEU A 909 57.04 -33.66 10.34
CA LEU A 909 55.96 -33.00 11.08
C LEU A 909 56.12 -31.47 11.05
N VAL A 910 57.31 -30.95 11.37
CA VAL A 910 57.61 -29.51 11.32
C VAL A 910 57.47 -28.96 9.89
N SER A 911 57.88 -29.72 8.87
CA SER A 911 57.74 -29.29 7.47
C SER A 911 56.31 -29.29 6.90
N VAL A 912 55.34 -29.90 7.59
CA VAL A 912 53.94 -30.04 7.14
C VAL A 912 52.98 -29.22 8.01
N LEU A 913 53.29 -29.03 9.30
CA LEU A 913 52.47 -28.25 10.21
C LEU A 913 52.82 -26.76 10.17
N VAL A 914 51.80 -25.92 10.27
CA VAL A 914 51.98 -24.47 10.48
C VAL A 914 52.61 -24.22 11.86
N ASP A 915 53.41 -23.16 11.99
CA ASP A 915 54.21 -22.86 13.20
C ASP A 915 53.40 -22.94 14.50
N ARG A 916 52.16 -22.44 14.50
CA ARG A 916 51.26 -22.46 15.68
C ARG A 916 50.79 -23.85 16.09
N ALA A 917 50.85 -24.84 15.20
CA ALA A 917 50.46 -26.22 15.45
C ALA A 917 51.64 -27.10 15.91
N GLN A 918 52.87 -26.73 15.57
CA GLN A 918 54.07 -27.53 15.83
C GLN A 918 54.31 -27.79 17.34
N PRO A 919 54.24 -26.81 18.27
CA PRO A 919 54.43 -27.05 19.70
C PRO A 919 53.46 -28.08 20.28
N VAL A 920 52.18 -27.98 19.92
CA VAL A 920 51.13 -28.88 20.41
C VAL A 920 51.38 -30.30 19.87
N ALA A 921 51.65 -30.44 18.58
CA ALA A 921 51.90 -31.75 17.97
C ALA A 921 53.19 -32.41 18.50
N VAL A 922 54.29 -31.67 18.65
CA VAL A 922 55.55 -32.22 19.19
C VAL A 922 55.39 -32.66 20.65
N ARG A 923 54.67 -31.89 21.47
CA ARG A 923 54.37 -32.27 22.86
C ARG A 923 53.57 -33.56 22.95
N GLU A 924 52.56 -33.76 22.11
CA GLU A 924 51.81 -35.02 22.11
C GLU A 924 52.65 -36.20 21.57
N VAL A 925 53.54 -35.97 20.59
CA VAL A 925 54.51 -36.98 20.12
C VAL A 925 55.50 -37.37 21.21
N MET A 926 55.94 -36.42 22.04
CA MET A 926 56.75 -36.68 23.24
C MET A 926 56.02 -37.59 24.24
N LYS A 927 54.80 -37.22 24.63
CA LYS A 927 53.95 -38.01 25.53
C LYS A 927 53.73 -39.44 25.02
N ALA A 928 53.40 -39.59 23.73
CA ALA A 928 53.24 -40.89 23.09
C ALA A 928 54.56 -41.70 23.07
N SER A 929 55.71 -41.05 22.87
CA SER A 929 57.03 -41.69 22.87
C SER A 929 57.44 -42.19 24.27
N PHE A 930 57.22 -41.38 25.32
CA PHE A 930 57.46 -41.78 26.71
C PHE A 930 56.51 -42.92 27.12
N GLN A 931 55.24 -42.86 26.71
CA GLN A 931 54.30 -43.96 26.97
C GLN A 931 54.69 -45.24 26.22
N ALA A 932 55.19 -45.16 24.98
CA ALA A 932 55.67 -46.34 24.25
C ALA A 932 56.87 -46.99 24.97
N PHE A 933 57.82 -46.18 25.42
CA PHE A 933 58.96 -46.65 26.23
C PHE A 933 58.50 -47.35 27.52
N LEU A 934 57.56 -46.75 28.25
CA LEU A 934 56.97 -47.35 29.46
C LEU A 934 56.24 -48.67 29.19
N ILE A 935 55.48 -48.77 28.09
CA ILE A 935 54.79 -50.02 27.73
C ILE A 935 55.81 -51.10 27.33
N VAL A 936 56.92 -50.75 26.66
CA VAL A 936 58.01 -51.72 26.37
C VAL A 936 58.59 -52.31 27.66
N LEU A 937 58.82 -51.49 28.69
CA LEU A 937 59.36 -51.95 29.98
C LEU A 937 58.37 -52.79 30.81
N LEU A 938 57.08 -52.41 30.83
CA LEU A 938 56.08 -52.96 31.76
C LEU A 938 55.09 -53.95 31.11
N ALA A 939 55.09 -54.02 29.78
CA ALA A 939 54.05 -54.68 28.98
C ALA A 939 54.56 -55.12 27.58
N GLY A 940 55.87 -55.24 27.38
CA GLY A 940 56.48 -55.50 26.08
C GLY A 940 56.41 -56.95 25.55
N GLY A 941 55.58 -57.83 26.11
CA GLY A 941 55.41 -59.20 25.61
C GLY A 941 56.50 -60.18 26.04
N SER A 942 56.59 -61.34 25.38
CA SER A 942 57.48 -62.43 25.80
C SER A 942 58.97 -62.12 25.65
N ASP A 943 59.34 -61.37 24.61
CA ASP A 943 60.69 -61.38 24.03
C ASP A 943 61.69 -60.47 24.77
N ARG A 944 61.32 -60.04 25.99
CA ARG A 944 62.00 -59.00 26.79
C ARG A 944 62.11 -59.41 28.25
N SER A 945 63.32 -59.37 28.79
CA SER A 945 63.57 -59.55 30.22
C SER A 945 64.75 -58.67 30.63
N PHE A 946 64.74 -58.17 31.86
CA PHE A 946 65.70 -57.18 32.35
C PHE A 946 66.39 -57.68 33.61
N THR A 947 67.72 -57.57 33.68
CA THR A 947 68.50 -57.79 34.91
C THR A 947 68.79 -56.44 35.61
N VAL A 948 69.50 -56.46 36.74
CA VAL A 948 69.89 -55.21 37.43
C VAL A 948 71.00 -54.49 36.66
N GLU A 949 71.90 -55.25 36.02
CA GLU A 949 72.99 -54.74 35.19
C GLU A 949 72.49 -53.97 33.95
N ASP A 950 71.32 -54.33 33.43
CA ASP A 950 70.68 -53.62 32.31
C ASP A 950 70.27 -52.17 32.64
N HIS A 951 70.08 -51.83 33.92
CA HIS A 951 69.54 -50.54 34.36
C HIS A 951 70.30 -49.34 33.78
N ALA A 952 71.64 -49.35 33.84
CA ALA A 952 72.46 -48.24 33.36
C ALA A 952 72.28 -47.98 31.85
N MET A 953 72.06 -49.04 31.06
CA MET A 953 71.80 -48.94 29.62
C MET A 953 70.39 -48.41 29.33
N VAL A 954 69.39 -48.86 30.09
CA VAL A 954 68.00 -48.39 29.97
C VAL A 954 67.88 -46.92 30.38
N GLU A 955 68.62 -46.49 31.40
CA GLU A 955 68.68 -45.12 31.89
C GLU A 955 69.40 -44.17 30.90
N GLU A 956 70.53 -44.61 30.31
CA GLU A 956 71.18 -43.90 29.19
C GLU A 956 70.24 -43.73 27.98
N ASP A 957 69.51 -44.78 27.63
CA ASP A 957 68.58 -44.78 26.51
C ASP A 957 67.37 -43.86 26.77
N PHE A 958 66.80 -43.87 27.98
CA PHE A 958 65.74 -42.93 28.35
C PHE A 958 66.22 -41.47 28.36
N ARG A 959 67.40 -41.20 28.96
CA ARG A 959 68.04 -39.89 28.95
C ARG A 959 68.28 -39.38 27.52
N SER A 960 68.59 -40.28 26.60
CA SER A 960 68.74 -39.98 25.16
C SER A 960 67.41 -39.68 24.47
N LEU A 961 66.32 -40.35 24.87
CA LEU A 961 64.96 -40.03 24.41
C LEU A 961 64.49 -38.66 24.92
N LYS A 962 64.69 -38.36 26.20
CA LYS A 962 64.37 -37.06 26.81
C LYS A 962 65.10 -35.92 26.07
N ARG A 963 66.42 -36.06 25.91
CA ARG A 963 67.27 -35.08 25.19
C ARG A 963 66.86 -34.85 23.73
N ALA A 964 66.22 -35.82 23.07
CA ALA A 964 65.76 -35.66 21.69
C ALA A 964 64.70 -34.55 21.56
N PHE A 965 63.87 -34.33 22.58
CA PHE A 965 62.89 -33.25 22.60
C PHE A 965 63.52 -31.92 23.04
N CYS A 966 64.37 -31.89 24.08
CA CYS A 966 65.01 -30.66 24.54
C CYS A 966 65.97 -30.05 23.50
N THR A 967 66.82 -30.86 22.85
CA THR A 967 67.91 -30.35 21.98
C THR A 967 67.59 -30.29 20.49
N ARG A 968 66.52 -30.96 20.04
CA ARG A 968 66.17 -31.08 18.61
C ARG A 968 64.69 -30.84 18.31
N GLY A 969 63.88 -30.52 19.31
CA GLY A 969 62.55 -29.96 19.12
C GLY A 969 62.56 -28.46 18.80
N GLU A 970 63.69 -27.85 18.42
CA GLU A 970 63.83 -26.40 18.13
C GLU A 970 63.35 -25.45 19.26
N GLY A 971 63.20 -25.94 20.49
CA GLY A 971 62.59 -25.21 21.60
C GLY A 971 61.04 -25.18 21.58
N LEU A 972 60.39 -25.93 20.68
CA LEU A 972 58.93 -26.05 20.54
C LEU A 972 58.25 -26.70 21.77
N VAL A 973 59.01 -27.38 22.63
CA VAL A 973 58.55 -27.86 23.95
C VAL A 973 59.55 -27.35 24.98
N ALA A 974 59.06 -26.65 25.99
CA ALA A 974 59.89 -26.11 27.07
C ALA A 974 60.41 -27.24 27.98
N GLU A 975 61.64 -27.08 28.48
CA GLU A 975 62.37 -28.14 29.19
C GLU A 975 61.64 -28.59 30.47
N ASP A 976 61.02 -27.67 31.21
CA ASP A 976 60.16 -27.95 32.37
C ASP A 976 58.99 -28.89 32.04
N VAL A 977 58.36 -28.72 30.86
CA VAL A 977 57.30 -29.60 30.37
C VAL A 977 57.85 -30.98 29.98
N VAL A 978 59.07 -31.04 29.43
CA VAL A 978 59.73 -32.33 29.15
C VAL A 978 60.04 -33.07 30.44
N GLU A 979 60.63 -32.40 31.43
CA GLU A 979 60.94 -32.97 32.74
C GLU A 979 59.67 -33.46 33.45
N ALA A 980 58.62 -32.64 33.53
CA ALA A 980 57.36 -32.99 34.19
C ALA A 980 56.70 -34.25 33.60
N GLU A 981 56.66 -34.38 32.27
CA GLU A 981 56.08 -35.55 31.59
C GLU A 981 57.02 -36.79 31.64
N ALA A 982 58.32 -36.58 31.86
CA ALA A 982 59.30 -37.66 32.00
C ALA A 982 59.27 -38.34 33.38
N GLN A 983 58.83 -37.65 34.45
CA GLN A 983 58.85 -38.15 35.83
C GLN A 983 58.30 -39.58 36.01
N ALA A 984 57.21 -39.92 35.33
CA ALA A 984 56.60 -41.25 35.39
C ALA A 984 57.53 -42.34 34.83
N ALA A 985 58.26 -42.04 33.75
CA ALA A 985 59.23 -42.94 33.14
C ALA A 985 60.52 -43.03 33.97
N GLU A 986 61.00 -41.92 34.51
CA GLU A 986 62.17 -41.89 35.40
C GLU A 986 61.92 -42.69 36.69
N GLY A 987 60.73 -42.55 37.29
CA GLY A 987 60.32 -43.33 38.45
C GLY A 987 60.31 -44.84 38.20
N VAL A 988 59.89 -45.28 36.99
CA VAL A 988 59.91 -46.69 36.57
C VAL A 988 61.33 -47.17 36.27
N VAL A 989 62.16 -46.37 35.59
CA VAL A 989 63.58 -46.68 35.36
C VAL A 989 64.34 -46.81 36.68
N ALA A 990 63.99 -46.00 37.69
CA ALA A 990 64.54 -46.10 39.04
C ALA A 990 64.07 -47.35 39.82
N LEU A 991 62.92 -47.96 39.49
CA LEU A 991 62.57 -49.30 40.01
C LEU A 991 63.47 -50.38 39.39
N MET A 992 63.89 -50.20 38.12
CA MET A 992 64.77 -51.16 37.46
C MET A 992 66.19 -51.20 38.06
N ALA A 993 66.59 -50.21 38.85
CA ALA A 993 67.86 -50.21 39.59
C ALA A 993 67.88 -51.17 40.80
N GLN A 994 66.71 -51.57 41.30
CA GLN A 994 66.58 -52.29 42.57
C GLN A 994 66.69 -53.80 42.41
N THR A 995 67.12 -54.46 43.49
CA THR A 995 67.10 -55.92 43.59
C THR A 995 65.67 -56.44 43.68
N ALA A 996 65.47 -57.73 43.44
CA ALA A 996 64.15 -58.33 43.49
C ALA A 996 63.53 -58.29 44.91
N GLU A 997 64.35 -58.40 45.95
CA GLU A 997 63.94 -58.33 47.35
C GLU A 997 63.41 -56.93 47.70
N GLN A 998 64.13 -55.88 47.29
CA GLN A 998 63.72 -54.48 47.46
C GLN A 998 62.41 -54.19 46.74
N LEU A 999 62.25 -54.68 45.50
CA LEU A 999 61.01 -54.54 44.74
C LEU A 999 59.83 -55.28 45.39
N VAL A 1000 60.08 -56.40 46.09
CA VAL A 1000 59.04 -57.12 46.85
C VAL A 1000 58.66 -56.37 48.14
N GLU A 1001 59.61 -55.72 48.80
CA GLU A 1001 59.36 -54.85 49.95
C GLU A 1001 58.58 -53.58 49.55
N GLU A 1002 59.03 -52.85 48.52
CA GLU A 1002 58.31 -51.68 47.98
C GLU A 1002 56.90 -52.06 47.49
N PHE A 1003 56.73 -53.23 46.85
CA PHE A 1003 55.42 -53.74 46.48
C PHE A 1003 54.52 -53.99 47.70
N GLY A 1004 55.08 -54.52 48.80
CA GLY A 1004 54.38 -54.71 50.07
C GLY A 1004 53.90 -53.39 50.66
N ILE A 1005 54.80 -52.40 50.75
CA ILE A 1005 54.49 -51.05 51.26
C ILE A 1005 53.38 -50.41 50.41
N ALA A 1006 53.55 -50.34 49.10
CA ALA A 1006 52.59 -49.73 48.18
C ALA A 1006 51.21 -50.43 48.22
N THR A 1007 51.19 -51.75 48.41
CA THR A 1007 49.92 -52.50 48.53
C THR A 1007 49.24 -52.26 49.89
N CYS A 1008 49.99 -52.09 50.97
CA CYS A 1008 49.44 -51.68 52.27
C CYS A 1008 48.83 -50.28 52.19
N GLU A 1009 49.52 -49.32 51.58
CA GLU A 1009 49.05 -47.94 51.38
C GLU A 1009 47.79 -47.89 50.51
N SER A 1010 47.72 -48.69 49.43
CA SER A 1010 46.55 -48.70 48.53
C SER A 1010 45.31 -49.40 49.09
N THR A 1011 45.47 -50.28 50.09
CA THR A 1011 44.40 -51.21 50.53
C THR A 1011 43.99 -51.01 51.99
N GLY A 1012 44.60 -50.06 52.71
CA GLY A 1012 44.11 -49.54 53.99
C GLY A 1012 44.39 -50.40 55.24
N ALA A 1013 44.67 -51.70 55.08
CA ALA A 1013 45.31 -52.56 56.08
C ALA A 1013 45.70 -53.91 55.44
N CYS A 1014 46.79 -54.53 55.91
CA CYS A 1014 47.12 -55.93 55.62
C CYS A 1014 47.56 -56.63 56.89
N SER A 1015 46.75 -57.55 57.40
CA SER A 1015 47.11 -58.42 58.52
C SER A 1015 47.89 -59.64 58.02
N SER A 1016 48.83 -60.12 58.84
CA SER A 1016 49.73 -61.23 58.47
C SER A 1016 48.97 -62.54 58.27
N GLY A 1017 48.76 -62.94 57.01
CA GLY A 1017 48.23 -64.27 56.66
C GLY A 1017 47.25 -64.30 55.48
N GLN A 1018 46.69 -63.17 55.04
CA GLN A 1018 45.80 -63.17 53.87
C GLN A 1018 46.56 -63.19 52.54
N ARG A 1019 45.93 -63.79 51.52
CA ARG A 1019 46.47 -63.88 50.16
C ARG A 1019 46.40 -62.50 49.50
N ILE A 1020 47.57 -61.95 49.13
CA ILE A 1020 47.67 -60.62 48.50
C ILE A 1020 46.79 -60.58 47.22
N PRO A 1021 45.85 -59.62 47.09
CA PRO A 1021 45.03 -59.49 45.89
C PRO A 1021 45.86 -58.98 44.71
N MET A 1022 45.47 -59.37 43.49
CA MET A 1022 46.12 -58.86 42.27
C MET A 1022 45.80 -57.36 42.09
N PRO A 1023 46.79 -56.46 41.95
CA PRO A 1023 46.52 -55.03 41.79
C PRO A 1023 45.70 -54.71 40.52
N PRO A 1024 44.75 -53.76 40.59
CA PRO A 1024 43.96 -53.35 39.42
C PRO A 1024 44.88 -52.77 38.33
N THR A 1025 44.61 -53.08 37.07
CA THR A 1025 45.43 -52.59 35.95
C THR A 1025 44.95 -51.22 35.49
N THR A 1026 45.58 -50.16 36.00
CA THR A 1026 45.16 -48.76 35.80
C THR A 1026 45.64 -48.12 34.49
N ARG A 1027 46.65 -48.71 33.82
CA ARG A 1027 47.41 -48.11 32.69
C ARG A 1027 48.04 -46.74 33.02
N ARG A 1028 48.08 -46.33 34.29
CA ARG A 1028 48.80 -45.15 34.78
C ARG A 1028 50.04 -45.64 35.51
N TRP A 1029 51.20 -45.38 34.93
CA TRP A 1029 52.47 -45.87 35.46
C TRP A 1029 53.06 -44.87 36.46
N SER A 1030 53.42 -45.31 37.66
CA SER A 1030 54.12 -44.52 38.65
C SER A 1030 54.99 -45.41 39.54
N ARG A 1031 56.04 -44.85 40.14
CA ARG A 1031 56.93 -45.58 41.03
C ARG A 1031 56.20 -46.27 42.18
N THR A 1032 55.16 -45.62 42.72
CA THR A 1032 54.35 -46.06 43.86
C THR A 1032 53.13 -46.91 43.50
N ASP A 1033 52.86 -47.17 42.21
CA ASP A 1033 51.70 -47.99 41.81
C ASP A 1033 52.03 -49.49 41.95
N PRO A 1034 51.28 -50.28 42.75
CA PRO A 1034 51.50 -51.72 42.86
C PRO A 1034 51.38 -52.46 41.52
N ASN A 1035 50.55 -52.00 40.57
CA ASN A 1035 50.46 -52.63 39.24
C ASN A 1035 51.72 -52.38 38.39
N THR A 1036 52.42 -51.27 38.63
CA THR A 1036 53.70 -50.93 38.00
C THR A 1036 54.82 -51.79 38.60
N ILE A 1037 54.93 -51.85 39.93
CA ILE A 1037 56.00 -52.65 40.59
C ILE A 1037 55.86 -54.14 40.28
N ILE A 1038 54.66 -54.72 40.32
CA ILE A 1038 54.44 -56.13 39.96
C ILE A 1038 54.77 -56.40 38.49
N ARG A 1039 54.61 -55.42 37.59
CA ARG A 1039 55.03 -55.53 36.19
C ARG A 1039 56.54 -55.51 36.04
N VAL A 1040 57.26 -54.64 36.76
CA VAL A 1040 58.74 -54.69 36.80
C VAL A 1040 59.21 -56.08 37.25
N LEU A 1041 58.63 -56.61 38.34
CA LEU A 1041 58.91 -57.99 38.80
C LEU A 1041 58.61 -59.07 37.75
N CYS A 1042 57.53 -58.92 36.96
CA CYS A 1042 57.17 -59.89 35.90
C CYS A 1042 58.18 -59.94 34.73
N TYR A 1043 58.94 -58.87 34.49
CA TYR A 1043 59.97 -58.79 33.46
C TYR A 1043 61.40 -58.88 34.03
N ARG A 1044 61.56 -58.96 35.35
CA ARG A 1044 62.84 -59.17 36.03
C ARG A 1044 63.31 -60.63 35.85
N ASP A 1045 64.49 -60.83 35.27
CA ASP A 1045 65.13 -62.15 35.12
C ASP A 1045 65.90 -62.54 36.38
N ASP A 1046 65.17 -62.76 37.47
CA ASP A 1046 65.74 -63.06 38.80
C ASP A 1046 64.99 -64.21 39.52
N GLU A 1047 65.69 -64.93 40.41
CA GLU A 1047 65.13 -66.09 41.11
C GLU A 1047 64.17 -65.69 42.24
N ALA A 1048 64.51 -64.68 43.03
CA ALA A 1048 63.64 -64.17 44.09
C ALA A 1048 62.37 -63.55 43.51
N ALA A 1049 62.47 -62.79 42.40
CA ALA A 1049 61.30 -62.27 41.68
C ALA A 1049 60.40 -63.41 41.15
N SER A 1050 60.99 -64.41 40.49
CA SER A 1050 60.25 -65.56 39.93
C SER A 1050 59.61 -66.44 41.02
N HIS A 1051 60.28 -66.59 42.16
CA HIS A 1051 59.77 -67.32 43.32
C HIS A 1051 58.62 -66.56 44.01
N PHE A 1052 58.76 -65.25 44.23
CA PHE A 1052 57.71 -64.39 44.79
C PHE A 1052 56.43 -64.43 43.94
N LEU A 1053 56.53 -64.18 42.63
CA LEU A 1053 55.38 -64.18 41.72
C LEU A 1053 54.68 -65.55 41.63
N LYS A 1054 55.44 -66.65 41.76
CA LYS A 1054 54.89 -68.01 41.86
C LYS A 1054 54.14 -68.20 43.19
N ARG A 1055 54.70 -67.74 44.31
CA ARG A 1055 54.15 -67.95 45.67
C ARG A 1055 52.92 -67.09 45.94
N ALA A 1056 52.97 -65.79 45.64
CA ALA A 1056 51.89 -64.84 45.93
C ALA A 1056 50.73 -64.97 44.93
N PHE A 1057 51.04 -65.02 43.64
CA PHE A 1057 50.06 -64.85 42.56
C PHE A 1057 49.88 -66.06 41.63
N GLN A 1058 50.68 -67.12 41.81
CA GLN A 1058 50.62 -68.35 40.99
C GLN A 1058 50.80 -68.10 39.48
N LEU A 1059 51.56 -67.06 39.11
CA LEU A 1059 51.72 -66.68 37.71
C LEU A 1059 52.41 -67.75 36.86
N PRO A 1060 51.93 -68.00 35.63
CA PRO A 1060 52.53 -68.97 34.73
C PRO A 1060 53.93 -68.55 34.30
N LYS A 1061 54.77 -69.56 34.06
CA LYS A 1061 56.07 -69.41 33.40
C LYS A 1061 55.84 -68.94 31.96
N ARG A 1062 56.53 -67.87 31.56
CA ARG A 1062 56.54 -67.34 30.19
C ARG A 1062 57.11 -68.42 29.24
N ARG A 1063 56.49 -68.65 28.08
CA ARG A 1063 56.97 -69.63 27.11
C ARG A 1063 58.08 -69.07 26.24
#